data_AF-A0A364N7T7-F1
#
_entry.id   AF-A0A364N7T7-F1
#
_cell.length_a   1.000
_cell.length_b   1.000
_cell.length_c   1.000
_cell.angle_alpha   90.00
_cell.angle_beta   90.00
_cell.angle_gamma   90.00
#
_symmetry.space_group_name_H-M   'P 1'
#
loop_
_entity.id
_entity.type
_entity.pdbx_description
1 polymer ?
#
loop_
_entity_poly.entity_id
_entity_poly.type
_entity_poly.pdbx_seq_one_letter_code
_entity_poly.pdbx_strand_id
1 'polypeptide(L)'
;MRSNGCRTVLLLTPPLLVLFPLTAITTILERVSKSIFQSNVQRGYSTGDFQTTLSRPGTNGDIDVALDINNGPTYVILGLCVVAYAIALLGGAGIWQLRRVEGTAGHERMWVWIVLLSNLVMAAGSLAVFGYATAAQTSDGTWQSYRDAGDPSQEHTRETWACQINEFFPNEGWAASACGTAKAMRYFLLPMAVAALAVLGSLWVLVRSRGGIKWMFGGKGRYAGFRGAYEMHPHGTQGQYAGPPAVQWVQQPWAGQPVQQWQGQPGQQWMAQPYQQWGPQPVQQWGPQTVQQSGPQPPQQWGPQTVVQAPPKLDTPVFRGGGVSRGLDGNFYNKPPLPYAAGATFTAHRHIPPAPFGHAYPSAWPPFKTESFRRLTQTAYCVSRPPLPGVTLPESRRLSITETLRTAFSCGAQIVVAEGGVVAKINDPLYEDGFDAEGNKRDVVVLAEGDYAREAAAYQELQLQGHVGVAGCVPAYHGSWTIDVPTIFDGKTHTRQVRLILMGHVVGAVMSSLEPALLDQQSRWHVMQAVLEAEARIFAKGVKHADLATRNVVVVPLDTASPPSPSTQTSMPAPALARDPQVCIIDFNVSVVRRLGIRCFSDPDPAFFARVEQKWPHRILGPITRFWDQMQEFEVRGWVPNGLEEANEWLWERFRGRAENGIKKKKKKKKKKKKKKKKKRDSTRKEQSRKGAGTLSDSFRRRRTFYHGRRVCRDGHQMYA
;
A
#
# COMPACT_ATOMS: atom_id res chain seq x y z
N MET A 1 25.80 -32.38 -17.90
CA MET A 1 24.77 -31.34 -17.76
C MET A 1 24.95 -30.38 -16.54
N ARG A 2 26.19 -30.02 -16.11
CA ARG A 2 26.41 -29.12 -14.94
C ARG A 2 27.12 -27.77 -15.23
N SER A 3 27.51 -27.46 -16.49
CA SER A 3 28.35 -26.27 -16.79
C SER A 3 27.61 -24.96 -17.13
N ASN A 4 26.28 -24.98 -17.31
CA ASN A 4 25.54 -23.79 -17.77
C ASN A 4 25.23 -22.78 -16.65
N GLY A 5 25.23 -23.22 -15.38
CA GLY A 5 25.00 -22.34 -14.23
C GLY A 5 26.18 -21.41 -13.95
N CYS A 6 27.38 -21.98 -13.82
CA CYS A 6 28.60 -21.22 -13.50
C CYS A 6 28.92 -20.15 -14.56
N ARG A 7 28.79 -20.48 -15.84
CA ARG A 7 28.97 -19.49 -16.94
C ARG A 7 27.99 -18.33 -16.85
N THR A 8 26.76 -18.57 -16.39
CA THR A 8 25.76 -17.52 -16.23
C THR A 8 26.14 -16.59 -15.09
N VAL A 9 26.52 -17.16 -13.95
CA VAL A 9 26.96 -16.39 -12.78
C VAL A 9 28.14 -15.50 -13.16
N LEU A 10 29.14 -16.04 -13.86
CA LEU A 10 30.29 -15.27 -14.32
C LEU A 10 29.91 -14.10 -15.24
N LEU A 11 28.95 -14.29 -16.14
CA LEU A 11 28.51 -13.21 -17.04
C LEU A 11 27.72 -12.11 -16.33
N LEU A 12 26.94 -12.46 -15.29
CA LEU A 12 26.15 -11.53 -14.49
C LEU A 12 26.92 -10.88 -13.33
N THR A 13 28.12 -11.40 -13.01
CA THR A 13 28.92 -10.91 -11.88
C THR A 13 29.31 -9.43 -12.04
N PRO A 14 29.87 -8.96 -13.18
CA PRO A 14 30.27 -7.56 -13.30
C PRO A 14 29.13 -6.53 -13.08
N PRO A 15 27.93 -6.66 -13.69
CA PRO A 15 26.88 -5.66 -13.47
C PRO A 15 26.21 -5.78 -12.09
N LEU A 16 25.93 -7.00 -11.62
CA LEU A 16 25.09 -7.19 -10.42
C LEU A 16 25.88 -7.35 -9.11
N LEU A 17 27.08 -7.92 -9.17
CA LEU A 17 27.88 -8.23 -7.98
C LEU A 17 29.09 -7.31 -7.81
N VAL A 18 29.40 -6.47 -8.81
CA VAL A 18 30.50 -5.51 -8.73
C VAL A 18 29.99 -4.08 -8.91
N LEU A 19 29.43 -3.74 -10.07
CA LEU A 19 29.00 -2.37 -10.36
C LEU A 19 27.89 -1.88 -9.40
N PHE A 20 26.87 -2.72 -9.16
CA PHE A 20 25.77 -2.36 -8.25
C PHE A 20 26.25 -2.18 -6.78
N PRO A 21 27.00 -3.12 -6.17
CA PRO A 21 27.53 -2.93 -4.82
C PRO A 21 28.49 -1.75 -4.68
N LEU A 22 29.38 -1.51 -5.66
CA LEU A 22 30.26 -0.33 -5.63
C LEU A 22 29.44 0.97 -5.61
N THR A 23 28.38 1.05 -6.41
CA THR A 23 27.47 2.20 -6.42
C THR A 23 26.77 2.38 -5.06
N ALA A 24 26.34 1.27 -4.45
CA ALA A 24 25.75 1.28 -3.11
C ALA A 24 26.72 1.77 -2.03
N ILE A 25 27.94 1.24 -2.05
CA ILE A 25 29.00 1.65 -1.11
C ILE A 25 29.29 3.14 -1.26
N THR A 26 29.45 3.67 -2.49
CA THR A 26 29.67 5.11 -2.71
C THR A 26 28.53 5.96 -2.15
N THR A 27 27.28 5.55 -2.33
CA THR A 27 26.10 6.26 -1.79
C THR A 27 26.07 6.22 -0.25
N ILE A 28 26.44 5.08 0.35
CA ILE A 28 26.51 4.92 1.81
C ILE A 28 27.64 5.77 2.39
N LEU A 29 28.82 5.77 1.74
CA LEU A 29 29.96 6.60 2.15
C LEU A 29 29.62 8.08 2.12
N GLU A 30 28.81 8.55 1.17
CA GLU A 30 28.32 9.93 1.17
C GLU A 30 27.49 10.22 2.42
N ARG A 31 26.51 9.36 2.74
CA ARG A 31 25.65 9.53 3.93
C ARG A 31 26.45 9.51 5.22
N VAL A 32 27.42 8.60 5.34
CA VAL A 32 28.30 8.50 6.51
C VAL A 32 29.19 9.75 6.61
N SER A 33 29.83 10.16 5.52
CA SER A 33 30.66 11.38 5.46
C SER A 33 29.85 12.62 5.85
N LYS A 34 28.64 12.77 5.31
CA LYS A 34 27.72 13.86 5.66
C LYS A 34 27.32 13.83 7.13
N SER A 35 26.96 12.66 7.66
CA SER A 35 26.55 12.50 9.05
C SER A 35 27.68 12.86 10.02
N ILE A 36 28.89 12.36 9.78
CA ILE A 36 30.06 12.67 10.61
C ILE A 36 30.33 14.18 10.58
N PHE A 37 30.33 14.77 9.38
CA PHE A 37 30.58 16.20 9.22
C PHE A 37 29.51 17.05 9.94
N GLN A 38 28.23 16.78 9.70
CA GLN A 38 27.13 17.55 10.31
C GLN A 38 27.01 17.36 11.83
N SER A 39 27.46 16.22 12.37
CA SER A 39 27.44 16.01 13.83
C SER A 39 28.43 16.86 14.61
N ASN A 40 29.48 17.36 13.93
CA ASN A 40 30.53 18.18 14.55
C ASN A 40 30.45 19.65 14.14
N VAL A 41 29.38 20.03 13.41
CA VAL A 41 29.22 21.38 12.88
C VAL A 41 27.85 21.90 13.31
N GLN A 42 27.85 23.08 13.94
CA GLN A 42 26.63 23.75 14.37
C GLN A 42 26.19 24.76 13.32
N ARG A 43 24.91 25.10 13.30
CA ARG A 43 24.40 26.16 12.42
C ARG A 43 24.31 27.45 13.22
N GLY A 44 25.04 28.48 12.79
CA GLY A 44 25.01 29.81 13.41
C GLY A 44 23.60 30.40 13.36
N TYR A 45 23.07 30.81 14.50
CA TYR A 45 21.69 31.32 14.60
C TYR A 45 21.52 32.69 13.91
N SER A 46 22.60 33.47 13.81
CA SER A 46 22.62 34.83 13.26
C SER A 46 22.95 34.88 11.77
N THR A 47 23.91 34.07 11.29
CA THR A 47 24.34 34.08 9.88
C THR A 47 23.71 32.96 9.06
N GLY A 48 23.28 31.88 9.71
CA GLY A 48 22.76 30.68 9.04
C GLY A 48 23.84 29.76 8.48
N ASP A 49 25.11 30.14 8.60
CA ASP A 49 26.27 29.39 8.14
C ASP A 49 26.60 28.22 9.06
N PHE A 50 27.30 27.25 8.51
CA PHE A 50 27.86 26.14 9.27
C PHE A 50 29.11 26.63 10.01
N GLN A 51 29.18 26.42 11.32
CA GLN A 51 30.29 26.84 12.17
C GLN A 51 30.79 25.67 13.01
N THR A 52 32.10 25.60 13.20
CA THR A 52 32.72 24.63 14.11
C THR A 52 33.75 25.33 14.97
N THR A 53 33.83 24.95 16.23
CA THR A 53 34.84 25.43 17.17
C THR A 53 35.98 24.41 17.21
N LEU A 54 37.19 24.82 16.88
CA LEU A 54 38.37 23.95 16.82
C LEU A 54 39.38 24.35 17.89
N SER A 55 39.86 23.38 18.68
CA SER A 55 40.85 23.64 19.73
C SER A 55 42.26 23.73 19.15
N ARG A 56 42.93 24.87 19.32
CA ARG A 56 44.28 25.08 18.77
C ARG A 56 45.30 24.17 19.48
N PRO A 57 46.12 23.41 18.74
CA PRO A 57 47.19 22.60 19.33
C PRO A 57 48.19 23.44 20.13
N GLY A 58 48.44 23.07 21.38
CA GLY A 58 49.46 23.70 22.23
C GLY A 58 49.06 25.02 22.91
N THR A 59 47.80 25.46 22.79
CA THR A 59 47.27 26.65 23.50
C THR A 59 45.86 26.41 24.00
N ASN A 60 45.43 27.06 25.08
CA ASN A 60 44.06 26.95 25.62
C ASN A 60 43.03 27.82 24.86
N GLY A 61 43.26 28.07 23.57
CA GLY A 61 42.42 28.96 22.76
C GLY A 61 41.66 28.18 21.69
N ASP A 62 40.34 28.28 21.71
CA ASP A 62 39.47 27.77 20.66
C ASP A 62 39.34 28.81 19.53
N ILE A 63 39.13 28.34 18.30
CA ILE A 63 38.91 29.16 17.11
C ILE A 63 37.58 28.75 16.49
N ASP A 64 36.68 29.71 16.32
CA ASP A 64 35.45 29.50 15.57
C ASP A 64 35.72 29.66 14.07
N VAL A 65 35.38 28.62 13.31
CA VAL A 65 35.56 28.56 11.86
C VAL A 65 34.19 28.51 11.19
N ALA A 66 33.94 29.47 10.30
CA ALA A 66 32.79 29.44 9.39
C ALA A 66 33.13 28.59 8.16
N LEU A 67 32.28 27.61 7.88
CA LEU A 67 32.46 26.60 6.84
C LEU A 67 31.51 26.92 5.68
N ASP A 68 32.04 27.44 4.57
CA ASP A 68 31.31 27.50 3.30
C ASP A 68 31.67 26.28 2.44
N ILE A 69 30.67 25.46 2.12
CA ILE A 69 30.85 24.12 1.58
C ILE A 69 30.39 24.08 0.12
N ASN A 70 31.36 23.93 -0.80
CA ASN A 70 31.08 23.63 -2.19
C ASN A 70 30.56 22.19 -2.33
N ASN A 71 29.25 22.05 -2.52
CA ASN A 71 28.58 20.76 -2.68
C ASN A 71 28.59 20.24 -4.13
N GLY A 72 29.13 21.00 -5.09
CA GLY A 72 29.12 20.67 -6.51
C GLY A 72 29.65 19.27 -6.83
N PRO A 73 30.90 18.92 -6.45
CA PRO A 73 31.46 17.59 -6.70
C PRO A 73 30.63 16.45 -6.10
N THR A 74 30.09 16.65 -4.89
CA THR A 74 29.24 15.66 -4.22
C THR A 74 27.96 15.40 -5.01
N TYR A 75 27.27 16.44 -5.48
CA TYR A 75 26.06 16.28 -6.28
C TYR A 75 26.30 15.59 -7.62
N VAL A 76 27.43 15.89 -8.28
CA VAL A 76 27.80 15.24 -9.53
C VAL A 76 28.09 13.74 -9.32
N ILE A 77 28.79 13.38 -8.23
CA ILE A 77 29.04 11.98 -7.86
C ILE A 77 27.74 11.24 -7.55
N LEU A 78 26.83 11.85 -6.79
CA LEU A 78 25.52 11.26 -6.48
C LEU A 78 24.65 11.10 -7.73
N GLY A 79 24.65 12.10 -8.62
CA GLY A 79 23.96 12.01 -9.91
C GLY A 79 24.48 10.85 -10.77
N LEU A 80 25.80 10.66 -10.81
CA LEU A 80 26.43 9.52 -11.48
C LEU A 80 26.02 8.19 -10.83
N CYS A 81 25.90 8.11 -9.50
CA CYS A 81 25.44 6.90 -8.80
C CYS A 81 24.00 6.51 -9.19
N VAL A 82 23.10 7.48 -9.33
CA VAL A 82 21.72 7.23 -9.81
C VAL A 82 21.73 6.61 -11.21
N VAL A 83 22.55 7.16 -12.11
CA VAL A 83 22.74 6.62 -13.46
C VAL A 83 23.35 5.21 -13.40
N ALA A 84 24.33 4.99 -12.52
CA ALA A 84 25.00 3.70 -12.36
C ALA A 84 24.05 2.58 -11.91
N TYR A 85 23.11 2.85 -11.00
CA TYR A 85 22.08 1.87 -10.63
C TYR A 85 21.23 1.44 -11.82
N ALA A 86 20.76 2.41 -12.62
CA ALA A 86 19.97 2.12 -13.81
C ALA A 86 20.77 1.29 -14.83
N ILE A 87 22.03 1.64 -15.06
CA ILE A 87 22.92 0.93 -16.00
C ILE A 87 23.26 -0.47 -15.50
N ALA A 88 23.47 -0.66 -14.19
CA ALA A 88 23.72 -1.98 -13.61
C ALA A 88 22.50 -2.92 -13.81
N LEU A 89 21.28 -2.42 -13.57
CA LEU A 89 20.04 -3.16 -13.80
C LEU A 89 19.81 -3.46 -15.29
N LEU A 90 20.01 -2.47 -16.16
CA LEU A 90 19.93 -2.66 -17.62
C LEU A 90 20.99 -3.65 -18.13
N GLY A 91 22.20 -3.61 -17.57
CA GLY A 91 23.28 -4.55 -17.86
C GLY A 91 22.92 -5.97 -17.44
N GLY A 92 22.42 -6.16 -16.22
CA GLY A 92 21.94 -7.45 -15.73
C GLY A 92 20.80 -8.01 -16.57
N ALA A 93 19.77 -7.20 -16.83
CA ALA A 93 18.62 -7.58 -17.65
C ALA A 93 19.02 -7.88 -19.11
N GLY A 94 19.88 -7.04 -19.69
CA GLY A 94 20.39 -7.21 -21.05
C GLY A 94 21.20 -8.49 -21.20
N ILE A 95 22.13 -8.77 -20.28
CA ILE A 95 22.89 -10.03 -20.27
C ILE A 95 21.97 -11.23 -20.05
N TRP A 96 20.99 -11.13 -19.15
CA TRP A 96 20.00 -12.18 -18.92
C TRP A 96 19.17 -12.47 -20.17
N GLN A 97 18.70 -11.43 -20.87
CA GLN A 97 17.95 -11.60 -22.11
C GLN A 97 18.81 -12.15 -23.23
N LEU A 98 20.03 -11.64 -23.41
CA LEU A 98 20.97 -12.16 -24.41
C LEU A 98 21.42 -13.59 -24.13
N ARG A 99 21.16 -14.13 -22.94
CA ARG A 99 21.34 -15.57 -22.68
C ARG A 99 20.18 -16.40 -23.24
N ARG A 100 18.95 -15.90 -23.17
CA ARG A 100 17.76 -16.62 -23.66
C ARG A 100 17.74 -16.52 -25.18
N VAL A 101 17.93 -17.65 -25.88
CA VAL A 101 17.93 -17.72 -27.36
C VAL A 101 16.47 -17.74 -27.86
N GLU A 102 15.67 -16.79 -27.40
CA GLU A 102 14.22 -16.72 -27.65
C GLU A 102 13.88 -15.32 -28.15
N GLY A 103 14.23 -15.01 -29.40
CA GLY A 103 13.96 -13.69 -29.97
C GLY A 103 14.37 -13.55 -31.43
N THR A 104 13.93 -12.45 -32.06
CA THR A 104 14.42 -12.08 -33.39
C THR A 104 15.83 -11.52 -33.27
N ALA A 105 16.68 -11.75 -34.29
CA ALA A 105 18.05 -11.24 -34.31
C ALA A 105 18.11 -9.71 -34.15
N GLY A 106 17.09 -8.98 -34.62
CA GLY A 106 16.97 -7.53 -34.40
C GLY A 106 16.82 -7.16 -32.93
N HIS A 107 16.00 -7.90 -32.17
CA HIS A 107 15.81 -7.66 -30.74
C HIS A 107 17.08 -7.93 -29.94
N GLU A 108 17.79 -9.03 -30.24
CA GLU A 108 19.07 -9.32 -29.58
C GLU A 108 20.11 -8.24 -29.87
N ARG A 109 20.24 -7.78 -31.12
CA ARG A 109 21.17 -6.69 -31.47
C ARG A 109 20.85 -5.40 -30.74
N MET A 110 19.57 -5.06 -30.61
CA MET A 110 19.14 -3.88 -29.86
C MET A 110 19.62 -3.94 -28.41
N TRP A 111 19.47 -5.09 -27.74
CA TRP A 111 19.99 -5.28 -26.38
C TRP A 111 21.51 -5.17 -26.29
N VAL A 112 22.24 -5.69 -27.28
CA VAL A 112 23.70 -5.54 -27.33
C VAL A 112 24.09 -4.07 -27.40
N TRP A 113 23.45 -3.27 -28.25
CA TRP A 113 23.72 -1.84 -28.37
C TRP A 113 23.36 -1.07 -27.10
N ILE A 114 22.23 -1.39 -26.48
CA ILE A 114 21.83 -0.78 -25.20
C ILE A 114 22.90 -1.03 -24.14
N VAL A 115 23.30 -2.29 -23.93
CA VAL A 115 24.31 -2.64 -22.91
C VAL A 115 25.68 -2.04 -23.24
N LEU A 116 26.09 -2.06 -24.51
CA LEU A 116 27.36 -1.48 -24.96
C LEU A 116 27.42 0.04 -24.72
N LEU A 117 26.44 0.79 -25.23
CA LEU A 117 26.44 2.26 -25.14
C LEU A 117 26.30 2.73 -23.69
N SER A 118 25.40 2.12 -22.92
CA SER A 118 25.22 2.48 -21.51
C SER A 118 26.50 2.26 -20.69
N ASN A 119 27.17 1.12 -20.84
CA ASN A 119 28.40 0.86 -20.07
C ASN A 119 29.60 1.70 -20.55
N LEU A 120 29.67 2.07 -21.83
CA LEU A 120 30.66 3.04 -22.32
C LEU A 120 30.44 4.43 -21.70
N VAL A 121 29.20 4.90 -21.66
CA VAL A 121 28.83 6.16 -20.99
C VAL A 121 29.15 6.09 -19.50
N MET A 122 28.89 4.95 -18.83
CA MET A 122 29.22 4.77 -17.42
C MET A 122 30.71 4.85 -17.14
N ALA A 123 31.54 4.19 -17.96
CA ALA A 123 32.99 4.21 -17.82
C ALA A 123 33.57 5.62 -18.06
N ALA A 124 33.17 6.26 -19.16
CA ALA A 124 33.61 7.62 -19.49
C ALA A 124 33.13 8.64 -18.44
N GLY A 125 31.86 8.55 -18.01
CA GLY A 125 31.28 9.41 -16.98
C GLY A 125 31.99 9.27 -15.65
N SER A 126 32.33 8.05 -15.23
CA SER A 126 33.09 7.83 -13.99
C SER A 126 34.46 8.49 -14.01
N LEU A 127 35.20 8.37 -15.11
CA LEU A 127 36.52 8.99 -15.27
C LEU A 127 36.42 10.52 -15.37
N ALA A 128 35.42 11.04 -16.08
CA ALA A 128 35.19 12.48 -16.20
C ALA A 128 34.83 13.11 -14.84
N VAL A 129 33.93 12.48 -14.09
CA VAL A 129 33.55 12.95 -12.74
C VAL A 129 34.72 12.84 -11.77
N PHE A 130 35.53 11.77 -11.86
CA PHE A 130 36.75 11.65 -11.06
C PHE A 130 37.74 12.78 -11.36
N GLY A 131 37.97 13.09 -12.64
CA GLY A 131 38.82 14.19 -13.07
C GLY A 131 38.30 15.54 -12.58
N TYR A 132 37.01 15.80 -12.73
CA TYR A 132 36.36 17.01 -12.24
C TYR A 132 36.46 17.16 -10.71
N ALA A 133 36.12 16.12 -9.95
CA ALA A 133 36.18 16.16 -8.49
C ALA A 133 37.61 16.36 -7.98
N THR A 134 38.60 15.72 -8.62
CA THR A 134 40.01 15.89 -8.30
C THR A 134 40.50 17.29 -8.65
N ALA A 135 40.08 17.84 -9.79
CA ALA A 135 40.42 19.20 -10.19
C ALA A 135 39.82 20.25 -9.24
N ALA A 136 38.54 20.10 -8.87
CA ALA A 136 37.85 20.97 -7.91
C ALA A 136 38.57 20.98 -6.56
N GLN A 137 38.98 19.81 -6.06
CA GLN A 137 39.78 19.72 -4.85
C GLN A 137 41.17 20.37 -5.00
N THR A 138 41.81 20.22 -6.15
CA THR A 138 43.16 20.79 -6.37
C THR A 138 43.11 22.32 -6.52
N SER A 139 41.98 22.87 -6.98
CA SER A 139 41.76 24.31 -7.02
C SER A 139 41.44 24.93 -5.66
N ASP A 140 41.03 24.10 -4.69
CA ASP A 140 40.83 24.57 -3.32
C ASP A 140 42.21 24.97 -2.73
N GLY A 141 42.31 26.19 -2.22
CA GLY A 141 43.54 26.68 -1.59
C GLY A 141 43.91 25.85 -0.37
N THR A 142 45.20 25.50 -0.22
CA THR A 142 45.71 24.79 0.97
C THR A 142 46.06 25.77 2.07
N TRP A 143 45.61 25.51 3.30
CA TRP A 143 46.05 26.26 4.46
C TRP A 143 47.57 26.14 4.63
N GLN A 144 48.22 27.25 4.94
CA GLN A 144 49.63 27.32 5.30
C GLN A 144 49.80 27.50 6.81
N SER A 145 48.77 28.04 7.47
CA SER A 145 48.76 28.27 8.91
C SER A 145 47.36 28.16 9.52
N TYR A 146 47.29 28.00 10.84
CA TYR A 146 46.03 28.05 11.60
C TYR A 146 45.23 29.34 11.44
N ARG A 147 45.86 30.43 10.98
CA ARG A 147 45.16 31.71 10.77
C ARG A 147 44.29 31.66 9.52
N ASP A 148 44.62 30.78 8.58
CA ASP A 148 43.90 30.63 7.32
C ASP A 148 42.56 29.92 7.55
N ALA A 149 42.42 29.17 8.64
CA ALA A 149 41.19 28.46 9.00
C ALA A 149 40.01 29.40 9.33
N GLY A 150 40.27 30.66 9.70
CA GLY A 150 39.24 31.62 10.09
C GLY A 150 38.81 32.59 8.98
N ASP A 151 39.31 32.43 7.75
CA ASP A 151 38.99 33.35 6.65
C ASP A 151 37.56 33.07 6.11
N PRO A 152 36.61 34.02 6.25
CA PRO A 152 35.22 33.83 5.85
C PRO A 152 35.02 33.80 4.32
N SER A 153 36.05 34.09 3.53
CA SER A 153 35.96 34.12 2.06
C SER A 153 36.25 32.76 1.38
N GLN A 154 36.51 31.71 2.18
CA GLN A 154 36.90 30.41 1.68
C GLN A 154 35.70 29.51 1.40
N GLU A 155 35.54 29.13 0.12
CA GLU A 155 34.60 28.11 -0.31
C GLU A 155 35.39 26.85 -0.69
N HIS A 156 35.33 25.80 0.13
CA HIS A 156 36.04 24.55 -0.13
C HIS A 156 35.09 23.36 -0.24
N THR A 157 35.55 22.30 -0.90
CA THR A 157 34.81 21.03 -0.90
C THR A 157 34.82 20.38 0.49
N ARG A 158 33.82 19.54 0.78
CA ARG A 158 33.73 18.80 2.05
C ARG A 158 34.97 17.92 2.31
N GLU A 159 35.57 17.38 1.26
CA GLU A 159 36.83 16.61 1.35
C GLU A 159 37.96 17.52 1.82
N THR A 160 38.15 18.68 1.19
CA THR A 160 39.19 19.65 1.55
C THR A 160 39.03 20.14 2.98
N TRP A 161 37.83 20.56 3.38
CA TRP A 161 37.55 20.98 4.76
C TRP A 161 37.94 19.90 5.77
N ALA A 162 37.46 18.68 5.59
CA ALA A 162 37.76 17.59 6.52
C ALA A 162 39.26 17.24 6.56
N CYS A 163 39.94 17.28 5.40
CA CYS A 163 41.37 16.95 5.34
C CYS A 163 42.25 18.06 5.92
N GLN A 164 41.92 19.33 5.70
CA GLN A 164 42.64 20.47 6.28
C GLN A 164 42.43 20.54 7.79
N ILE A 165 41.21 20.31 8.28
CA ILE A 165 40.95 20.22 9.72
C ILE A 165 41.76 19.06 10.33
N ASN A 166 41.82 17.90 9.67
CA ASN A 166 42.62 16.79 10.16
C ASN A 166 44.13 17.08 10.19
N GLU A 167 44.65 17.82 9.19
CA GLU A 167 46.07 18.14 9.09
C GLU A 167 46.50 19.18 10.14
N PHE A 168 45.73 20.25 10.29
CA PHE A 168 46.06 21.34 11.21
C PHE A 168 45.54 21.09 12.63
N PHE A 169 44.40 20.43 12.80
CA PHE A 169 43.77 20.15 14.09
C PHE A 169 43.69 18.63 14.35
N PRO A 170 44.83 17.93 14.55
CA PRO A 170 44.86 16.46 14.65
C PRO A 170 44.12 15.89 15.87
N ASN A 171 43.78 16.73 16.86
CA ASN A 171 42.97 16.33 18.02
C ASN A 171 41.49 16.08 17.66
N GLU A 172 41.04 16.58 16.51
CA GLU A 172 39.68 16.42 15.99
C GLU A 172 39.52 15.07 15.28
N GLY A 173 39.43 13.98 16.05
CA GLY A 173 39.41 12.61 15.52
C GLY A 173 38.30 12.32 14.49
N TRP A 174 37.24 13.13 14.46
CA TRP A 174 36.17 13.04 13.46
C TRP A 174 36.64 13.49 12.07
N ALA A 175 37.55 14.46 11.98
CA ALA A 175 38.04 15.05 10.74
C ALA A 175 38.84 14.01 9.93
N ALA A 176 39.65 13.18 10.60
CA ALA A 176 40.35 12.05 9.99
C ALA A 176 39.38 11.10 9.28
N SER A 177 38.30 10.73 9.98
CA SER A 177 37.28 9.82 9.46
C SER A 177 36.49 10.44 8.31
N ALA A 178 36.13 11.72 8.42
CA ALA A 178 35.44 12.46 7.37
C ALA A 178 36.32 12.63 6.10
N CYS A 179 37.60 12.94 6.26
CA CYS A 179 38.57 13.05 5.16
C CYS A 179 38.76 11.70 4.46
N GLY A 180 38.95 10.62 5.24
CA GLY A 180 39.12 9.27 4.69
C GLY A 180 37.91 8.78 3.91
N THR A 181 36.69 9.00 4.44
CA THR A 181 35.45 8.61 3.76
C THR A 181 35.17 9.43 2.51
N ALA A 182 35.43 10.74 2.53
CA ALA A 182 35.30 11.61 1.36
C ALA A 182 36.30 11.23 0.24
N LYS A 183 37.57 11.00 0.59
CA LYS A 183 38.59 10.46 -0.34
C LYS A 183 38.12 9.14 -0.95
N ALA A 184 37.69 8.19 -0.11
CA ALA A 184 37.23 6.89 -0.58
C ALA A 184 36.10 7.02 -1.61
N MET A 185 35.10 7.88 -1.34
CA MET A 185 33.99 8.15 -2.26
C MET A 185 34.47 8.57 -3.66
N ARG A 186 35.46 9.46 -3.75
CA ARG A 186 36.06 9.87 -5.02
C ARG A 186 36.83 8.73 -5.69
N TYR A 187 37.68 8.02 -4.94
CA TYR A 187 38.48 6.92 -5.50
C TYR A 187 37.65 5.72 -5.94
N PHE A 188 36.44 5.50 -5.39
CA PHE A 188 35.50 4.46 -5.84
C PHE A 188 34.97 4.68 -7.26
N LEU A 189 35.13 5.86 -7.86
CA LEU A 189 34.80 6.09 -9.27
C LEU A 189 35.70 5.28 -10.23
N LEU A 190 36.95 5.03 -9.85
CA LEU A 190 37.88 4.22 -10.65
C LEU A 190 37.43 2.74 -10.77
N PRO A 191 37.17 2.00 -9.67
CA PRO A 191 36.66 0.64 -9.78
C PRO A 191 35.25 0.58 -10.38
N MET A 192 34.42 1.63 -10.27
CA MET A 192 33.15 1.70 -11.01
C MET A 192 33.39 1.74 -12.54
N ALA A 193 34.36 2.53 -13.01
CA ALA A 193 34.75 2.55 -14.42
C ALA A 193 35.25 1.18 -14.90
N VAL A 194 36.11 0.54 -14.10
CA VAL A 194 36.63 -0.81 -14.40
C VAL A 194 35.51 -1.85 -14.43
N ALA A 195 34.55 -1.79 -13.49
CA ALA A 195 33.41 -2.69 -13.45
C ALA A 195 32.53 -2.53 -14.71
N ALA A 196 32.27 -1.30 -15.15
CA ALA A 196 31.54 -1.04 -16.40
C ALA A 196 32.28 -1.61 -17.63
N LEU A 197 33.61 -1.49 -17.69
CA LEU A 197 34.41 -2.12 -18.75
C LEU A 197 34.37 -3.66 -18.68
N ALA A 198 34.34 -4.24 -17.49
CA ALA A 198 34.20 -5.69 -17.31
C ALA A 198 32.84 -6.21 -17.82
N VAL A 199 31.76 -5.42 -17.70
CA VAL A 199 30.45 -5.72 -18.33
C VAL A 199 30.60 -5.84 -19.86
N LEU A 200 31.40 -4.97 -20.49
CA LEU A 200 31.69 -5.06 -21.92
C LEU A 200 32.44 -6.34 -22.29
N GLY A 201 33.32 -6.82 -21.41
CA GLY A 201 33.96 -8.13 -21.53
C GLY A 201 32.94 -9.29 -21.52
N SER A 202 31.99 -9.28 -20.58
CA SER A 202 30.89 -10.25 -20.55
C SER A 202 30.03 -10.18 -21.81
N LEU A 203 29.70 -8.97 -22.28
CA LEU A 203 28.94 -8.75 -23.51
C LEU A 203 29.72 -9.29 -24.73
N TRP A 204 31.03 -9.06 -24.79
CA TRP A 204 31.89 -9.54 -25.87
C TRP A 204 31.87 -11.06 -25.99
N VAL A 205 31.91 -11.79 -24.86
CA VAL A 205 31.81 -13.26 -24.85
C VAL A 205 30.48 -13.73 -25.48
N LEU A 206 29.37 -13.03 -25.22
CA LEU A 206 28.05 -13.32 -25.78
C LEU A 206 27.93 -12.94 -27.26
N VAL A 207 28.57 -11.86 -27.69
CA VAL A 207 28.60 -11.44 -29.10
C VAL A 207 29.48 -12.39 -29.93
N ARG A 208 30.64 -12.80 -29.39
CA ARG A 208 31.56 -13.73 -30.05
C ARG A 208 30.89 -15.07 -30.33
N SER A 209 30.09 -15.60 -29.40
CA SER A 209 29.37 -16.87 -29.61
C SER A 209 28.31 -16.80 -30.71
N ARG A 210 27.84 -15.60 -31.07
CA ARG A 210 26.84 -15.35 -32.11
C ARG A 210 27.40 -15.02 -33.50
N GLY A 211 28.71 -14.92 -33.64
CA GLY A 211 29.39 -14.57 -34.89
C GLY A 211 30.15 -13.25 -34.86
N GLY A 212 30.34 -12.66 -33.66
CA GLY A 212 31.21 -11.51 -33.46
C GLY A 212 30.62 -10.20 -33.98
N ILE A 213 31.49 -9.22 -34.25
CA ILE A 213 31.14 -7.86 -34.65
C ILE A 213 30.29 -7.85 -35.93
N LYS A 214 30.63 -8.69 -36.92
CA LYS A 214 29.86 -8.79 -38.18
C LYS A 214 28.38 -9.07 -37.93
N TRP A 215 28.05 -9.92 -36.95
CA TRP A 215 26.66 -10.20 -36.60
C TRP A 215 25.94 -9.00 -35.97
N MET A 216 26.65 -8.21 -35.15
CA MET A 216 26.11 -7.00 -34.52
C MET A 216 25.65 -5.96 -35.56
N PHE A 217 26.40 -5.82 -36.66
CA PHE A 217 26.15 -4.88 -37.75
C PHE A 217 25.29 -5.44 -38.90
N GLY A 218 24.44 -6.42 -38.62
CA GLY A 218 23.50 -6.93 -39.65
C GLY A 218 23.97 -8.19 -40.37
N GLY A 219 25.21 -8.63 -40.18
CA GLY A 219 25.75 -9.84 -40.79
C GLY A 219 24.96 -11.10 -40.41
N LYS A 220 24.90 -12.03 -41.37
CA LYS A 220 24.38 -13.38 -41.19
C LYS A 220 25.29 -14.10 -40.18
N GLY A 221 24.84 -14.20 -38.92
CA GLY A 221 25.61 -14.81 -37.83
C GLY A 221 25.91 -16.30 -38.08
N ARG A 222 26.63 -16.94 -37.17
CA ARG A 222 27.02 -18.37 -37.29
C ARG A 222 25.84 -19.34 -37.45
N TYR A 223 24.62 -18.89 -37.14
CA TYR A 223 23.38 -19.65 -37.21
C TYR A 223 22.46 -19.23 -38.37
N ALA A 224 22.93 -18.46 -39.34
CA ALA A 224 22.09 -17.95 -40.43
C ALA A 224 21.47 -19.01 -41.36
N GLY A 225 21.87 -20.28 -41.21
CA GLY A 225 21.25 -21.43 -41.89
C GLY A 225 20.01 -21.99 -41.19
N PHE A 226 19.72 -21.58 -39.96
CA PHE A 226 18.61 -22.11 -39.15
C PHE A 226 17.58 -21.02 -38.86
N ARG A 227 16.30 -21.27 -39.15
CA ARG A 227 15.20 -20.31 -38.93
C ARG A 227 14.76 -20.22 -37.46
N GLY A 228 15.30 -21.06 -36.58
CA GLY A 228 15.14 -20.96 -35.13
C GLY A 228 15.92 -22.03 -34.37
N ALA A 229 16.13 -21.83 -33.06
CA ALA A 229 16.83 -22.79 -32.19
C ALA A 229 16.17 -24.19 -32.14
N TYR A 230 14.92 -24.29 -32.56
CA TYR A 230 14.16 -25.54 -32.68
C TYR A 230 14.65 -26.46 -33.81
N GLU A 231 15.44 -25.94 -34.77
CA GLU A 231 16.02 -26.75 -35.86
C GLU A 231 17.37 -27.42 -35.48
N MET A 232 17.86 -27.22 -34.25
CA MET A 232 19.14 -27.81 -33.77
C MET A 232 18.98 -29.15 -33.01
N HIS A 233 17.80 -29.79 -33.03
CA HIS A 233 17.70 -31.16 -32.52
C HIS A 233 18.35 -32.12 -33.52
N PRO A 234 19.32 -32.95 -33.10
CA PRO A 234 19.81 -34.02 -33.96
C PRO A 234 18.63 -34.93 -34.28
N HIS A 235 18.39 -35.22 -35.55
CA HIS A 235 17.54 -36.35 -35.93
C HIS A 235 18.21 -37.64 -35.45
N GLY A 236 17.99 -37.97 -34.19
CA GLY A 236 18.26 -39.30 -33.65
C GLY A 236 17.32 -40.27 -34.35
N THR A 237 17.93 -41.11 -35.19
CA THR A 237 17.53 -42.45 -35.60
C THR A 237 16.15 -42.89 -35.08
N GLN A 238 15.15 -42.94 -35.97
CA GLN A 238 13.90 -43.64 -35.70
C GLN A 238 14.20 -45.14 -35.50
N GLY A 239 14.34 -45.55 -34.25
CA GLY A 239 14.20 -46.95 -33.87
C GLY A 239 12.73 -47.36 -34.01
N GLN A 240 12.49 -48.35 -34.87
CA GLN A 240 11.26 -49.14 -34.90
C GLN A 240 10.91 -49.58 -33.48
N TYR A 241 9.84 -49.01 -32.91
CA TYR A 241 9.25 -49.51 -31.68
C TYR A 241 8.09 -50.43 -32.07
N ALA A 242 8.35 -51.74 -32.01
CA ALA A 242 7.33 -52.77 -32.14
C ALA A 242 6.39 -52.69 -30.91
N GLY A 243 5.09 -52.56 -31.17
CA GLY A 243 4.08 -52.56 -30.12
C GLY A 243 3.97 -53.92 -29.40
N PRO A 244 3.56 -53.95 -28.13
CA PRO A 244 3.32 -55.19 -27.41
C PRO A 244 2.06 -55.92 -27.94
N PRO A 245 2.02 -57.27 -27.87
CA PRO A 245 0.96 -58.07 -28.46
C PRO A 245 -0.37 -57.97 -27.69
N ALA A 246 -1.45 -58.14 -28.45
CA ALA A 246 -2.83 -58.05 -27.98
C ALA A 246 -3.15 -59.14 -26.94
N VAL A 247 -3.72 -58.73 -25.80
CA VAL A 247 -4.35 -59.64 -24.84
C VAL A 247 -5.79 -59.89 -25.30
N GLN A 248 -6.03 -61.14 -25.65
CA GLN A 248 -7.28 -61.73 -26.10
C GLN A 248 -8.20 -61.95 -24.89
N TRP A 249 -9.30 -61.21 -24.81
CA TRP A 249 -10.36 -61.48 -23.83
C TRP A 249 -11.44 -62.35 -24.45
N VAL A 250 -11.60 -63.52 -23.86
CA VAL A 250 -12.53 -64.60 -24.20
C VAL A 250 -13.97 -64.22 -23.78
N GLN A 251 -14.94 -64.49 -24.66
CA GLN A 251 -16.38 -64.43 -24.39
C GLN A 251 -16.87 -65.72 -23.70
N GLN A 252 -17.95 -65.64 -22.89
CA GLN A 252 -19.10 -66.58 -22.71
C GLN A 252 -19.93 -66.17 -21.43
N PRO A 253 -21.23 -66.54 -21.24
CA PRO A 253 -22.32 -65.56 -21.40
C PRO A 253 -23.51 -65.62 -20.39
N TRP A 254 -24.50 -64.73 -20.64
CA TRP A 254 -25.95 -64.72 -20.27
C TRP A 254 -26.42 -64.54 -18.80
N ALA A 255 -27.25 -63.51 -18.57
CA ALA A 255 -28.71 -63.63 -18.31
C ALA A 255 -29.39 -62.28 -17.92
N GLY A 256 -30.61 -62.04 -18.44
CA GLY A 256 -31.71 -61.41 -17.67
C GLY A 256 -32.01 -59.91 -17.87
N GLN A 257 -33.10 -59.65 -18.60
CA GLN A 257 -33.92 -58.41 -18.74
C GLN A 257 -34.45 -57.79 -17.41
N PRO A 258 -35.20 -56.66 -17.37
CA PRO A 258 -35.68 -55.78 -18.47
C PRO A 258 -35.41 -54.27 -18.30
N VAL A 259 -35.67 -53.58 -19.42
CA VAL A 259 -35.73 -52.13 -19.64
C VAL A 259 -37.02 -51.55 -19.03
N GLN A 260 -36.91 -50.44 -18.29
CA GLN A 260 -38.05 -49.53 -18.07
C GLN A 260 -37.78 -48.18 -18.74
N GLN A 261 -38.69 -47.90 -19.67
CA GLN A 261 -38.82 -46.76 -20.55
C GLN A 261 -39.47 -45.60 -19.79
N TRP A 262 -38.75 -44.48 -19.59
CA TRP A 262 -39.39 -43.26 -19.10
C TRP A 262 -39.90 -42.42 -20.27
N GLN A 263 -41.23 -42.43 -20.41
CA GLN A 263 -42.03 -41.54 -21.24
C GLN A 263 -41.89 -40.08 -20.78
N GLY A 264 -42.02 -39.16 -21.75
CA GLY A 264 -41.94 -37.73 -21.50
C GLY A 264 -43.30 -37.04 -21.32
N GLN A 265 -43.16 -35.77 -20.91
CA GLN A 265 -44.10 -34.63 -20.91
C GLN A 265 -44.88 -34.34 -19.61
N PRO A 266 -45.38 -33.08 -19.39
CA PRO A 266 -45.04 -31.79 -20.03
C PRO A 266 -44.70 -30.68 -19.02
N GLY A 267 -44.39 -29.49 -19.54
CA GLY A 267 -43.97 -28.32 -18.78
C GLY A 267 -45.01 -27.78 -17.79
N GLN A 268 -44.50 -27.35 -16.63
CA GLN A 268 -45.20 -26.50 -15.67
C GLN A 268 -44.63 -25.08 -15.77
N GLN A 269 -45.55 -24.20 -16.15
CA GLN A 269 -45.44 -22.76 -16.28
C GLN A 269 -45.48 -22.16 -14.87
N TRP A 270 -44.35 -21.64 -14.38
CA TRP A 270 -44.34 -20.94 -13.10
C TRP A 270 -44.98 -19.56 -13.27
N MET A 271 -46.19 -19.42 -12.74
CA MET A 271 -46.86 -18.14 -12.52
C MET A 271 -46.08 -17.29 -11.52
N ALA A 272 -46.03 -15.99 -11.79
CA ALA A 272 -45.52 -14.99 -10.84
C ALA A 272 -46.47 -14.91 -9.64
N GLN A 273 -45.92 -15.01 -8.42
CA GLN A 273 -46.65 -14.66 -7.22
C GLN A 273 -46.73 -13.13 -7.07
N PRO A 274 -47.89 -12.58 -6.68
CA PRO A 274 -48.00 -11.16 -6.39
C PRO A 274 -47.32 -10.82 -5.06
N TYR A 275 -46.66 -9.66 -5.04
CA TYR A 275 -46.12 -8.98 -3.88
C TYR A 275 -47.19 -8.84 -2.78
N GLN A 276 -46.92 -9.34 -1.57
CA GLN A 276 -47.64 -8.90 -0.38
C GLN A 276 -47.00 -7.61 0.15
N GLN A 277 -47.83 -6.58 0.21
CA GLN A 277 -47.59 -5.27 0.79
C GLN A 277 -47.66 -5.40 2.32
N TRP A 278 -46.55 -5.17 3.01
CA TRP A 278 -46.53 -5.08 4.47
C TRP A 278 -47.17 -3.77 4.90
N GLY A 279 -48.35 -3.86 5.54
CA GLY A 279 -48.96 -2.77 6.30
C GLY A 279 -48.33 -2.62 7.70
N PRO A 280 -48.53 -1.47 8.38
CA PRO A 280 -47.93 -1.20 9.68
C PRO A 280 -48.59 -2.05 10.79
N GLN A 281 -47.76 -2.53 11.72
CA GLN A 281 -48.23 -3.22 12.93
C GLN A 281 -48.87 -2.25 13.93
N PRO A 282 -49.88 -2.69 14.71
CA PRO A 282 -50.54 -1.85 15.70
C PRO A 282 -49.65 -1.61 16.93
N VAL A 283 -49.56 -0.33 17.32
CA VAL A 283 -48.97 0.14 18.57
C VAL A 283 -49.87 -0.29 19.74
N GLN A 284 -49.32 -1.04 20.69
CA GLN A 284 -49.97 -1.26 21.98
C GLN A 284 -49.90 0.03 22.80
N GLN A 285 -51.08 0.58 23.06
CA GLN A 285 -51.33 1.79 23.84
C GLN A 285 -51.32 1.43 25.32
N TRP A 286 -50.26 1.79 26.05
CA TRP A 286 -50.28 1.82 27.51
C TRP A 286 -50.79 3.18 27.98
N GLY A 287 -51.86 3.17 28.76
CA GLY A 287 -52.51 4.35 29.32
C GLY A 287 -51.67 5.05 30.41
N PRO A 288 -52.08 6.27 30.82
CA PRO A 288 -51.25 7.15 31.63
C PRO A 288 -51.27 6.75 33.11
N GLN A 289 -50.08 6.71 33.73
CA GLN A 289 -49.95 6.74 35.19
C GLN A 289 -49.65 8.17 35.66
N THR A 290 -50.29 8.50 36.76
CA THR A 290 -50.48 9.80 37.41
C THR A 290 -49.19 10.49 37.83
N VAL A 291 -49.14 11.80 37.55
CA VAL A 291 -48.15 12.76 38.04
C VAL A 291 -48.40 13.01 39.52
N GLN A 292 -47.39 12.78 40.37
CA GLN A 292 -47.35 13.31 41.73
C GLN A 292 -46.33 14.46 41.75
N GLN A 293 -46.84 15.66 42.01
CA GLN A 293 -46.04 16.86 42.29
C GLN A 293 -45.31 16.69 43.63
N SER A 294 -44.01 16.99 43.65
CA SER A 294 -43.28 17.34 44.89
C SER A 294 -42.41 18.56 44.60
N GLY A 295 -42.63 19.62 45.38
CA GLY A 295 -41.92 20.90 45.31
C GLY A 295 -40.47 20.86 45.82
N PRO A 296 -39.80 22.03 45.89
CA PRO A 296 -38.33 22.13 45.88
C PRO A 296 -37.72 22.37 47.26
N GLN A 297 -36.56 21.75 47.58
CA GLN A 297 -35.53 22.21 48.56
C GLN A 297 -34.24 21.33 48.44
N PRO A 298 -33.07 21.68 49.03
CA PRO A 298 -32.12 22.76 48.73
C PRO A 298 -30.68 22.19 48.45
N PRO A 299 -29.61 22.99 48.23
CA PRO A 299 -28.33 22.46 47.76
C PRO A 299 -27.48 21.88 48.91
N GLN A 300 -27.00 20.64 48.75
CA GLN A 300 -26.05 20.02 49.68
C GLN A 300 -24.60 20.37 49.36
N GLN A 301 -23.95 20.97 50.36
CA GLN A 301 -22.51 21.21 50.51
C GLN A 301 -21.70 19.91 50.45
N TRP A 302 -20.59 19.94 49.71
CA TRP A 302 -19.55 18.91 49.77
C TRP A 302 -18.58 19.19 50.92
N GLY A 303 -18.55 18.30 51.92
CA GLY A 303 -17.48 18.22 52.92
C GLY A 303 -16.32 17.31 52.46
N PRO A 304 -15.14 17.39 53.10
CA PRO A 304 -13.91 16.78 52.60
C PRO A 304 -13.88 15.26 52.84
N GLN A 305 -13.55 14.50 51.79
CA GLN A 305 -13.38 13.05 51.88
C GLN A 305 -12.04 12.68 52.54
N THR A 306 -12.18 11.82 53.53
CA THR A 306 -11.16 11.15 54.31
C THR A 306 -10.31 10.23 53.43
N VAL A 307 -8.99 10.26 53.67
CA VAL A 307 -7.99 9.38 53.05
C VAL A 307 -8.32 7.92 53.36
N VAL A 308 -8.66 7.14 52.34
CA VAL A 308 -8.70 5.67 52.42
C VAL A 308 -7.54 5.12 51.58
N GLN A 309 -6.73 4.32 52.26
CA GLN A 309 -5.48 3.73 51.80
C GLN A 309 -5.67 2.84 50.55
N ALA A 310 -4.68 2.90 49.65
CA ALA A 310 -4.61 2.09 48.44
C ALA A 310 -4.37 0.59 48.75
N PRO A 311 -4.97 -0.35 47.99
CA PRO A 311 -4.59 -1.76 48.02
C PRO A 311 -3.28 -2.03 47.25
N PRO A 312 -2.60 -3.17 47.51
CA PRO A 312 -1.21 -3.37 47.11
C PRO A 312 -1.06 -3.70 45.62
N LYS A 313 0.11 -3.32 45.09
CA LYS A 313 0.59 -3.55 43.73
C LYS A 313 0.50 -5.03 43.33
N LEU A 314 -0.15 -5.29 42.20
CA LEU A 314 -0.04 -6.55 41.48
C LEU A 314 0.96 -6.34 40.34
N ASP A 315 2.08 -7.08 40.38
CA ASP A 315 3.15 -7.00 39.40
C ASP A 315 2.70 -7.52 38.02
N THR A 316 2.69 -6.64 37.02
CA THR A 316 2.62 -7.02 35.60
C THR A 316 4.05 -7.10 35.02
N PRO A 317 4.34 -8.08 34.14
CA PRO A 317 5.71 -8.38 33.73
C PRO A 317 6.26 -7.31 32.78
N VAL A 318 7.47 -6.85 33.12
CA VAL A 318 8.29 -5.94 32.32
C VAL A 318 8.83 -6.66 31.09
N PHE A 319 8.38 -6.27 29.90
CA PHE A 319 9.09 -6.57 28.65
C PHE A 319 10.36 -5.71 28.62
N ARG A 320 11.50 -6.37 28.82
CA ARG A 320 12.84 -5.78 28.83
C ARG A 320 13.37 -5.71 27.39
N GLY A 321 13.38 -4.51 26.80
CA GLY A 321 14.17 -4.15 25.62
C GLY A 321 14.87 -2.83 25.88
N GLY A 322 16.16 -2.88 26.21
CA GLY A 322 16.94 -1.74 26.68
C GLY A 322 17.37 -0.78 25.55
N GLY A 323 17.42 0.51 25.87
CA GLY A 323 17.93 1.55 24.98
C GLY A 323 17.77 2.97 25.54
N VAL A 324 18.58 3.30 26.55
CA VAL A 324 19.01 4.66 26.96
C VAL A 324 17.93 5.69 27.31
N SER A 325 17.68 5.83 28.61
CA SER A 325 17.04 7.00 29.22
C SER A 325 17.89 8.27 29.03
N ARG A 326 17.38 9.22 28.24
CA ARG A 326 17.75 10.65 28.33
C ARG A 326 16.47 11.44 28.58
N GLY A 327 16.49 12.26 29.63
CA GLY A 327 15.32 12.94 30.18
C GLY A 327 14.56 13.80 29.17
N LEU A 328 13.27 13.54 29.07
CA LEU A 328 12.26 14.45 28.52
C LEU A 328 11.13 14.51 29.54
N ASP A 329 11.33 15.37 30.54
CA ASP A 329 10.27 15.78 31.46
C ASP A 329 9.21 16.55 30.66
N GLY A 330 7.95 16.10 30.74
CA GLY A 330 6.79 16.98 30.52
C GLY A 330 5.82 16.62 29.39
N ASN A 331 4.91 15.64 29.63
CA ASN A 331 3.48 15.81 29.29
C ASN A 331 2.52 14.71 29.81
N PHE A 332 2.99 13.66 30.49
CA PHE A 332 2.08 12.71 31.15
C PHE A 332 1.44 13.29 32.44
N TYR A 333 2.14 14.17 33.16
CA TYR A 333 1.74 14.61 34.50
C TYR A 333 0.62 15.67 34.57
N ASN A 334 0.23 16.28 33.45
CA ASN A 334 -0.74 17.40 33.43
C ASN A 334 -2.05 17.10 32.69
N LYS A 335 -2.29 15.83 32.31
CA LYS A 335 -3.57 15.41 31.73
C LYS A 335 -4.54 15.03 32.86
N PRO A 336 -5.81 15.47 32.81
CA PRO A 336 -6.86 14.98 33.71
C PRO A 336 -7.01 13.46 33.64
N PRO A 337 -7.59 12.82 34.67
CA PRO A 337 -7.91 11.39 34.62
C PRO A 337 -8.85 11.03 33.47
N LEU A 338 -8.64 9.85 32.86
CA LEU A 338 -9.47 9.35 31.76
C LEU A 338 -10.94 9.21 32.23
N PRO A 339 -11.91 9.87 31.57
CA PRO A 339 -13.31 9.81 31.95
C PRO A 339 -14.01 8.53 31.44
N TYR A 340 -13.34 7.72 30.63
CA TYR A 340 -13.91 6.58 29.90
C TYR A 340 -13.69 5.26 30.65
N ALA A 341 -14.23 5.15 31.86
CA ALA A 341 -14.17 3.94 32.68
C ALA A 341 -15.51 3.18 32.66
N ALA A 342 -15.49 1.89 33.00
CA ALA A 342 -16.71 1.12 33.22
C ALA A 342 -17.59 1.80 34.30
N GLY A 343 -18.90 1.85 34.06
CA GLY A 343 -19.88 2.57 34.86
C GLY A 343 -20.06 4.05 34.47
N ALA A 344 -19.11 4.65 33.73
CA ALA A 344 -19.27 6.03 33.26
C ALA A 344 -20.42 6.14 32.26
N THR A 345 -21.13 7.26 32.30
CA THR A 345 -22.32 7.48 31.48
C THR A 345 -22.28 8.82 30.78
N PHE A 346 -22.62 8.84 29.49
CA PHE A 346 -22.65 10.04 28.66
C PHE A 346 -23.96 10.14 27.89
N THR A 347 -24.40 11.36 27.60
CA THR A 347 -25.46 11.62 26.64
C THR A 347 -24.82 11.95 25.29
N ALA A 348 -24.96 11.05 24.33
CA ALA A 348 -24.46 11.24 22.98
C ALA A 348 -25.53 11.84 22.09
N HIS A 349 -25.20 12.88 21.35
CA HIS A 349 -26.06 13.51 20.37
C HIS A 349 -25.62 13.13 18.96
N ARG A 350 -26.58 12.79 18.10
CA ARG A 350 -26.30 12.40 16.73
C ARG A 350 -25.60 13.56 16.02
N HIS A 351 -24.56 13.25 15.27
CA HIS A 351 -23.73 14.26 14.62
C HIS A 351 -23.47 13.89 13.17
N ILE A 352 -23.61 14.87 12.27
CA ILE A 352 -23.17 14.80 10.89
C ILE A 352 -21.73 15.37 10.87
N PRO A 353 -20.72 14.52 10.60
CA PRO A 353 -19.33 14.97 10.54
C PRO A 353 -19.12 16.04 9.45
N PRO A 354 -18.06 16.86 9.57
CA PRO A 354 -17.58 17.65 8.44
C PRO A 354 -17.16 16.76 7.27
N ALA A 355 -16.98 17.36 6.09
CA ALA A 355 -16.40 16.64 4.95
C ALA A 355 -15.03 16.05 5.34
N PRO A 356 -14.73 14.79 4.95
CA PRO A 356 -13.45 14.16 5.29
C PRO A 356 -12.29 14.96 4.69
N PHE A 357 -11.18 15.06 5.41
CA PHE A 357 -9.98 15.81 5.01
C PHE A 357 -8.68 15.10 5.40
N GLY A 358 -7.58 15.56 4.81
CA GLY A 358 -6.28 14.89 4.91
C GLY A 358 -6.23 13.59 4.09
N HIS A 359 -5.15 12.81 4.22
CA HIS A 359 -4.99 11.45 3.65
C HIS A 359 -5.71 11.22 2.29
N ALA A 360 -5.21 11.84 1.22
CA ALA A 360 -5.70 11.72 -0.16
C ALA A 360 -7.07 12.36 -0.49
N TYR A 361 -7.77 12.95 0.49
CA TYR A 361 -8.94 13.78 0.22
C TYR A 361 -8.51 15.16 -0.34
N PRO A 362 -9.27 15.70 -1.30
CA PRO A 362 -8.96 16.98 -1.95
C PRO A 362 -9.37 18.20 -1.11
N SER A 363 -10.17 18.00 -0.06
CA SER A 363 -10.58 19.03 0.89
C SER A 363 -9.35 19.63 1.57
N ALA A 364 -9.38 20.96 1.73
CA ALA A 364 -8.33 21.67 2.43
C ALA A 364 -8.25 21.20 3.88
N TRP A 365 -7.04 21.10 4.41
CA TRP A 365 -6.86 20.94 5.84
C TRP A 365 -7.45 22.16 6.55
N PRO A 366 -8.12 21.98 7.70
CA PRO A 366 -8.45 23.11 8.57
C PRO A 366 -7.15 23.84 8.97
N PRO A 367 -7.23 25.08 9.49
CA PRO A 367 -6.05 25.80 9.98
C PRO A 367 -5.18 24.91 10.88
N PHE A 368 -4.03 24.49 10.37
CA PHE A 368 -3.18 23.47 10.97
C PHE A 368 -1.96 24.14 11.62
N LYS A 369 -1.56 23.68 12.82
CA LYS A 369 -0.40 24.23 13.55
C LYS A 369 -0.49 25.75 13.77
N THR A 370 -1.59 26.20 14.37
CA THR A 370 -1.79 27.61 14.77
C THR A 370 -0.69 28.11 15.73
N GLU A 371 -0.61 29.42 15.98
CA GLU A 371 0.34 29.96 16.96
C GLU A 371 0.05 29.43 18.39
N SER A 372 -1.23 29.38 18.76
CA SER A 372 -1.70 28.81 20.03
C SER A 372 -1.30 27.34 20.20
N PHE A 373 -1.29 26.57 19.10
CA PHE A 373 -0.85 25.18 19.11
C PHE A 373 0.59 25.04 19.60
N ARG A 374 1.50 25.94 19.24
CA ARG A 374 2.89 25.86 19.70
C ARG A 374 3.04 26.24 21.17
N ARG A 375 2.29 27.25 21.64
CA ARG A 375 2.47 27.87 22.96
C ARG A 375 1.70 27.20 24.11
N LEU A 376 0.53 26.62 23.86
CA LEU A 376 -0.34 26.08 24.91
C LEU A 376 0.01 24.63 25.30
N THR A 377 -0.25 24.24 26.55
CA THR A 377 -0.24 22.80 26.91
C THR A 377 -1.35 22.05 26.15
N GLN A 378 -1.27 20.72 26.05
CA GLN A 378 -2.31 19.96 25.33
C GLN A 378 -3.70 20.16 25.94
N THR A 379 -3.81 20.15 27.28
CA THR A 379 -5.07 20.43 27.99
C THR A 379 -5.61 21.81 27.69
N ALA A 380 -4.77 22.85 27.83
CA ALA A 380 -5.17 24.23 27.51
C ALA A 380 -5.61 24.36 26.04
N TYR A 381 -4.87 23.71 25.14
CA TYR A 381 -5.15 23.73 23.71
C TYR A 381 -6.51 23.09 23.39
N CYS A 382 -6.78 21.88 23.90
CA CYS A 382 -8.04 21.17 23.71
C CYS A 382 -9.24 21.85 24.38
N VAL A 383 -9.04 22.60 25.47
CA VAL A 383 -10.11 23.42 26.09
C VAL A 383 -10.37 24.68 25.25
N SER A 384 -9.32 25.31 24.72
CA SER A 384 -9.45 26.56 23.96
C SER A 384 -9.97 26.39 22.53
N ARG A 385 -9.75 25.21 21.92
CA ARG A 385 -10.07 24.95 20.52
C ARG A 385 -11.26 24.00 20.43
N PRO A 386 -12.46 24.48 20.02
CA PRO A 386 -13.59 23.59 19.79
C PRO A 386 -13.30 22.64 18.60
N PRO A 387 -13.97 21.48 18.54
CA PRO A 387 -13.96 20.60 17.38
C PRO A 387 -14.35 21.33 16.09
N LEU A 388 -14.05 20.73 14.93
CA LEU A 388 -14.46 21.32 13.67
C LEU A 388 -15.99 21.35 13.55
N PRO A 389 -16.53 22.36 12.83
CA PRO A 389 -17.97 22.50 12.69
C PRO A 389 -18.56 21.33 11.90
N GLY A 390 -19.62 20.74 12.46
CA GLY A 390 -20.51 19.78 11.81
C GLY A 390 -21.95 20.10 12.19
N VAL A 391 -22.88 19.15 12.02
CA VAL A 391 -24.29 19.36 12.36
C VAL A 391 -24.72 18.38 13.45
N THR A 392 -24.95 18.89 14.66
CA THR A 392 -25.59 18.10 15.73
C THR A 392 -27.09 18.05 15.48
N LEU A 393 -27.63 16.84 15.46
CA LEU A 393 -29.07 16.57 15.28
C LEU A 393 -29.75 16.39 16.66
N PRO A 394 -31.08 16.56 16.75
CA PRO A 394 -31.80 16.43 18.02
C PRO A 394 -31.82 15.00 18.60
N GLU A 395 -31.56 13.98 17.78
CA GLU A 395 -31.48 12.58 18.22
C GLU A 395 -30.37 12.43 19.27
N SER A 396 -30.71 11.85 20.42
CA SER A 396 -29.76 11.59 21.49
C SER A 396 -29.89 10.16 21.99
N ARG A 397 -28.81 9.63 22.55
CA ARG A 397 -28.73 8.30 23.13
C ARG A 397 -27.87 8.34 24.39
N ARG A 398 -28.36 7.69 25.45
CA ARG A 398 -27.57 7.46 26.66
C ARG A 398 -26.58 6.32 26.40
N LEU A 399 -25.31 6.56 26.71
CA LEU A 399 -24.22 5.61 26.60
C LEU A 399 -23.68 5.30 27.99
N SER A 400 -23.98 4.11 28.51
CA SER A 400 -23.39 3.60 29.74
C SER A 400 -22.26 2.64 29.38
N ILE A 401 -21.03 2.95 29.81
CA ILE A 401 -19.85 2.13 29.53
C ILE A 401 -19.90 0.88 30.42
N THR A 402 -19.81 -0.29 29.79
CA THR A 402 -19.81 -1.60 30.45
C THR A 402 -18.41 -2.20 30.55
N GLU A 403 -17.56 -1.97 29.54
CA GLU A 403 -16.21 -2.55 29.46
C GLU A 403 -15.26 -1.59 28.73
N THR A 404 -13.98 -1.60 29.09
CA THR A 404 -12.92 -0.86 28.38
C THR A 404 -12.11 -1.82 27.51
N LEU A 405 -12.18 -1.67 26.18
CA LEU A 405 -11.40 -2.49 25.25
C LEU A 405 -9.99 -1.93 25.06
N ARG A 406 -9.88 -0.60 24.90
CA ARG A 406 -8.60 0.11 24.76
C ARG A 406 -8.74 1.55 25.19
N THR A 407 -8.32 1.86 26.41
CA THR A 407 -8.27 3.23 26.94
C THR A 407 -6.91 3.46 27.60
N ALA A 408 -6.26 4.58 27.27
CA ALA A 408 -4.95 4.95 27.80
C ALA A 408 -4.60 6.39 27.44
N PHE A 409 -3.65 6.96 28.17
CA PHE A 409 -2.97 8.17 27.73
C PHE A 409 -2.11 7.87 26.49
N SER A 410 -2.16 8.75 25.50
CA SER A 410 -1.39 8.63 24.25
C SER A 410 -1.75 7.41 23.41
N CYS A 411 -2.89 6.76 23.66
CA CYS A 411 -3.54 5.93 22.65
C CYS A 411 -4.55 6.83 21.92
N GLY A 412 -4.68 6.69 20.60
CA GLY A 412 -5.48 7.64 19.83
C GLY A 412 -6.97 7.61 20.19
N ALA A 413 -7.78 6.97 19.35
CA ALA A 413 -9.17 6.74 19.73
C ALA A 413 -9.29 5.80 20.94
N GLN A 414 -10.08 6.22 21.92
CA GLN A 414 -10.47 5.44 23.10
C GLN A 414 -11.61 4.49 22.70
N ILE A 415 -11.51 3.21 23.06
CA ILE A 415 -12.45 2.17 22.62
C ILE A 415 -13.08 1.52 23.84
N VAL A 416 -14.41 1.60 23.93
CA VAL A 416 -15.19 1.08 25.05
C VAL A 416 -16.44 0.35 24.56
N VAL A 417 -16.90 -0.66 25.30
CA VAL A 417 -18.19 -1.32 25.08
C VAL A 417 -19.24 -0.61 25.92
N ALA A 418 -20.34 -0.21 25.29
CA ALA A 418 -21.51 0.36 25.92
C ALA A 418 -22.68 -0.63 25.92
N GLU A 419 -23.68 -0.35 26.76
CA GLU A 419 -24.91 -1.12 26.85
C GLU A 419 -25.59 -1.36 25.48
N GLY A 420 -26.17 -2.55 25.33
CA GLY A 420 -26.81 -2.98 24.08
C GLY A 420 -25.84 -3.53 23.03
N GLY A 421 -24.63 -3.95 23.42
CA GLY A 421 -23.67 -4.60 22.53
C GLY A 421 -23.07 -3.66 21.48
N VAL A 422 -22.91 -2.37 21.84
CA VAL A 422 -22.36 -1.34 20.95
C VAL A 422 -20.97 -0.96 21.43
N VAL A 423 -20.02 -0.83 20.52
CA VAL A 423 -18.70 -0.26 20.77
C VAL A 423 -18.72 1.22 20.43
N ALA A 424 -18.23 2.04 21.34
CA ALA A 424 -17.96 3.45 21.11
C ALA A 424 -16.46 3.64 20.86
N LYS A 425 -16.13 4.18 19.69
CA LYS A 425 -14.79 4.67 19.36
C LYS A 425 -14.77 6.19 19.50
N ILE A 426 -14.14 6.67 20.57
CA ILE A 426 -14.18 8.06 21.03
C ILE A 426 -12.86 8.73 20.64
N ASN A 427 -12.92 9.75 19.80
CA ASN A 427 -11.77 10.51 19.31
C ASN A 427 -11.56 11.73 20.20
N ASP A 428 -10.98 11.53 21.40
CA ASP A 428 -10.68 12.63 22.32
C ASP A 428 -9.25 13.17 22.12
N PRO A 429 -9.08 14.38 21.54
CA PRO A 429 -7.76 14.95 21.29
C PRO A 429 -6.94 15.21 22.57
N LEU A 430 -7.56 15.25 23.74
CA LEU A 430 -6.83 15.42 25.01
C LEU A 430 -5.97 14.19 25.35
N TYR A 431 -6.43 13.01 24.96
CA TYR A 431 -5.77 11.74 25.27
C TYR A 431 -4.96 11.18 24.11
N GLU A 432 -5.04 11.79 22.93
CA GLU A 432 -4.13 11.57 21.80
C GLU A 432 -2.66 11.81 22.16
N ASP A 433 -1.78 11.16 21.40
CA ASP A 433 -0.34 11.36 21.52
C ASP A 433 0.08 12.70 20.90
N GLY A 434 0.56 13.59 21.77
CA GLY A 434 0.85 14.99 21.45
C GLY A 434 2.15 15.20 20.68
N PHE A 435 2.97 14.17 20.48
CA PHE A 435 4.27 14.27 19.80
C PHE A 435 4.45 13.17 18.75
N ASP A 436 5.15 13.45 17.65
CA ASP A 436 5.53 12.44 16.67
C ASP A 436 6.78 11.66 17.13
N ALA A 437 7.24 10.70 16.31
CA ALA A 437 8.38 9.86 16.63
C ALA A 437 9.69 10.66 16.75
N GLU A 438 9.75 11.83 16.12
CA GLU A 438 10.86 12.78 16.17
C GLU A 438 10.75 13.77 17.34
N GLY A 439 9.70 13.65 18.16
CA GLY A 439 9.47 14.52 19.32
C GLY A 439 8.88 15.89 18.95
N ASN A 440 8.42 16.10 17.71
CA ASN A 440 7.73 17.32 17.34
C ASN A 440 6.28 17.28 17.82
N LYS A 441 5.80 18.41 18.32
CA LYS A 441 4.42 18.57 18.73
C LYS A 441 3.47 18.31 17.54
N ARG A 442 2.36 17.60 17.78
CA ARG A 442 1.29 17.30 16.84
C ARG A 442 -0.02 18.03 17.17
N ASP A 443 -0.70 18.55 16.15
CA ASP A 443 -2.01 19.21 16.29
C ASP A 443 -3.10 18.15 16.52
N VAL A 444 -3.21 17.70 17.77
CA VAL A 444 -4.09 16.59 18.20
C VAL A 444 -5.57 16.83 17.88
N VAL A 445 -6.03 18.09 17.88
CA VAL A 445 -7.42 18.43 17.53
C VAL A 445 -7.68 18.15 16.06
N VAL A 446 -6.79 18.61 15.16
CA VAL A 446 -6.95 18.38 13.73
C VAL A 446 -6.80 16.89 13.38
N LEU A 447 -5.92 16.17 14.08
CA LEU A 447 -5.73 14.73 13.88
C LEU A 447 -6.99 13.94 14.30
N ALA A 448 -7.48 14.12 15.53
CA ALA A 448 -8.68 13.45 16.02
C ALA A 448 -9.91 13.73 15.15
N GLU A 449 -10.10 14.98 14.72
CA GLU A 449 -11.19 15.36 13.83
C GLU A 449 -11.06 14.75 12.43
N GLY A 450 -9.83 14.66 11.91
CA GLY A 450 -9.56 14.04 10.62
C GLY A 450 -9.86 12.54 10.64
N ASP A 451 -9.42 11.86 11.68
CA ASP A 451 -9.66 10.43 11.91
C ASP A 451 -11.17 10.14 12.00
N TYR A 452 -11.88 10.92 12.81
CA TYR A 452 -13.33 10.86 12.94
C TYR A 452 -14.05 11.07 11.60
N ALA A 453 -13.72 12.14 10.87
CA ALA A 453 -14.41 12.51 9.64
C ALA A 453 -14.21 11.48 8.52
N ARG A 454 -12.98 10.96 8.36
CA ARG A 454 -12.66 9.94 7.35
C ARG A 454 -13.33 8.60 7.66
N GLU A 455 -13.27 8.16 8.92
CA GLU A 455 -13.90 6.90 9.33
C GLU A 455 -15.42 6.96 9.17
N ALA A 456 -16.04 8.06 9.60
CA ALA A 456 -17.48 8.26 9.45
C ALA A 456 -17.90 8.28 7.98
N ALA A 457 -17.13 8.95 7.10
CA ALA A 457 -17.40 8.98 5.66
C ALA A 457 -17.34 7.57 5.05
N ALA A 458 -16.38 6.74 5.46
CA ALA A 458 -16.25 5.37 4.98
C ALA A 458 -17.43 4.49 5.39
N TYR A 459 -17.83 4.51 6.67
CA TYR A 459 -18.99 3.75 7.12
C TYR A 459 -20.30 4.24 6.47
N GLN A 460 -20.46 5.56 6.31
CA GLN A 460 -21.60 6.11 5.59
C GLN A 460 -21.63 5.63 4.14
N GLU A 461 -20.50 5.59 3.43
CA GLU A 461 -20.44 5.07 2.07
C GLU A 461 -20.84 3.60 2.00
N LEU A 462 -20.31 2.77 2.91
CA LEU A 462 -20.65 1.35 2.99
C LEU A 462 -22.14 1.13 3.26
N GLN A 463 -22.76 1.98 4.08
CA GLN A 463 -24.20 1.93 4.36
C GLN A 463 -25.02 2.37 3.14
N LEU A 464 -24.61 3.45 2.46
CA LEU A 464 -25.28 3.98 1.26
C LEU A 464 -25.29 2.98 0.10
N GLN A 465 -24.20 2.24 -0.09
CA GLN A 465 -24.08 1.21 -1.13
C GLN A 465 -24.79 -0.11 -0.77
N GLY A 466 -25.43 -0.15 0.40
CA GLY A 466 -26.14 -1.30 0.96
C GLY A 466 -25.22 -2.37 1.54
N HIS A 467 -25.64 -2.96 2.67
CA HIS A 467 -24.90 -4.00 3.39
C HIS A 467 -24.75 -5.32 2.60
N VAL A 468 -25.52 -5.51 1.53
CA VAL A 468 -25.45 -6.72 0.70
C VAL A 468 -24.06 -6.85 0.08
N GLY A 469 -23.33 -7.89 0.53
CA GLY A 469 -21.98 -8.21 0.08
C GLY A 469 -20.85 -7.75 1.02
N VAL A 470 -21.12 -6.93 2.03
CA VAL A 470 -20.15 -6.53 3.08
C VAL A 470 -20.63 -6.84 4.50
N ALA A 471 -21.89 -7.28 4.66
CA ALA A 471 -22.42 -7.75 5.93
C ALA A 471 -21.52 -8.84 6.53
N GLY A 472 -21.15 -8.66 7.78
CA GLY A 472 -20.24 -9.56 8.51
C GLY A 472 -18.75 -9.38 8.20
N CYS A 473 -18.39 -8.54 7.21
CA CYS A 473 -17.00 -8.18 6.90
C CYS A 473 -16.58 -6.84 7.54
N VAL A 474 -17.54 -6.05 8.01
CA VAL A 474 -17.34 -4.77 8.71
C VAL A 474 -18.32 -4.67 9.89
N PRO A 475 -18.01 -3.91 10.95
CA PRO A 475 -18.94 -3.68 12.04
C PRO A 475 -20.23 -3.01 11.56
N ALA A 476 -21.34 -3.31 12.24
CA ALA A 476 -22.60 -2.60 12.00
C ALA A 476 -22.44 -1.14 12.41
N TYR A 477 -22.67 -0.19 11.51
CA TYR A 477 -22.54 1.23 11.82
C TYR A 477 -23.82 1.79 12.43
N HIS A 478 -23.76 2.28 13.67
CA HIS A 478 -24.89 2.89 14.37
C HIS A 478 -24.88 4.43 14.32
N GLY A 479 -23.95 5.01 13.57
CA GLY A 479 -23.88 6.44 13.32
C GLY A 479 -22.69 7.13 13.98
N SER A 480 -22.64 8.43 13.71
CA SER A 480 -21.66 9.38 14.22
C SER A 480 -22.31 10.24 15.28
N TRP A 481 -21.60 10.49 16.38
CA TRP A 481 -22.17 11.14 17.57
C TRP A 481 -21.16 12.09 18.19
N THR A 482 -21.64 12.96 19.08
CA THR A 482 -20.83 13.85 19.90
C THR A 482 -21.30 13.78 21.35
N ILE A 483 -20.37 13.82 22.29
CA ILE A 483 -20.63 13.86 23.74
C ILE A 483 -20.00 15.10 24.34
N ASP A 484 -20.55 15.56 25.45
CA ASP A 484 -19.97 16.60 26.29
C ASP A 484 -19.18 15.94 27.43
N VAL A 485 -17.89 16.28 27.51
CA VAL A 485 -16.95 15.71 28.48
C VAL A 485 -16.48 16.79 29.45
N PRO A 486 -16.82 16.71 30.75
CA PRO A 486 -16.34 17.64 31.75
C PRO A 486 -14.83 17.45 31.95
N THR A 487 -14.09 18.55 31.98
CA THR A 487 -12.62 18.58 32.08
C THR A 487 -12.22 19.67 33.05
N ILE A 488 -11.52 19.30 34.12
CA ILE A 488 -11.00 20.27 35.08
C ILE A 488 -9.67 20.80 34.57
N PHE A 489 -9.56 22.11 34.40
CA PHE A 489 -8.35 22.80 33.98
C PHE A 489 -8.29 24.16 34.68
N ASP A 490 -7.13 24.53 35.23
CA ASP A 490 -6.93 25.79 35.96
C ASP A 490 -7.97 26.02 37.09
N GLY A 491 -8.28 24.95 37.84
CA GLY A 491 -9.27 24.96 38.92
C GLY A 491 -10.73 25.15 38.48
N LYS A 492 -11.01 25.22 37.17
CA LYS A 492 -12.34 25.42 36.60
C LYS A 492 -12.80 24.19 35.81
N THR A 493 -14.08 23.90 35.88
CA THR A 493 -14.70 22.85 35.06
C THR A 493 -15.08 23.43 33.70
N HIS A 494 -14.43 22.91 32.66
CA HIS A 494 -14.74 23.20 31.27
C HIS A 494 -15.46 22.00 30.64
N THR A 495 -16.42 22.27 29.76
CA THR A 495 -17.07 21.23 28.96
C THR A 495 -16.47 21.21 27.57
N ARG A 496 -15.96 20.05 27.15
CA ARG A 496 -15.42 19.85 25.79
C ARG A 496 -16.34 18.94 25.00
N GLN A 497 -16.61 19.30 23.77
CA GLN A 497 -17.27 18.40 22.82
C GLN A 497 -16.25 17.38 22.29
N VAL A 498 -16.62 16.11 22.33
CA VAL A 498 -15.77 15.01 21.84
C VAL A 498 -16.56 14.17 20.84
N ARG A 499 -15.95 13.87 19.70
CA ARG A 499 -16.56 13.11 18.61
C ARG A 499 -16.38 11.62 18.81
N LEU A 500 -17.39 10.84 18.46
CA LEU A 500 -17.31 9.38 18.51
C LEU A 500 -18.11 8.72 17.39
N ILE A 501 -17.78 7.46 17.11
CA ILE A 501 -18.54 6.58 16.23
C ILE A 501 -19.06 5.42 17.07
N LEU A 502 -20.35 5.08 16.85
CA LEU A 502 -20.96 3.90 17.44
C LEU A 502 -21.01 2.79 16.39
N MET A 503 -20.54 1.61 16.76
CA MET A 503 -20.50 0.43 15.91
C MET A 503 -20.89 -0.84 16.69
N GLY A 504 -21.36 -1.89 16.02
CA GLY A 504 -21.70 -3.15 16.68
C GLY A 504 -20.46 -3.81 17.28
N HIS A 505 -20.58 -4.38 18.48
CA HIS A 505 -19.50 -5.12 19.11
C HIS A 505 -19.20 -6.41 18.33
N VAL A 506 -17.97 -6.55 17.87
CA VAL A 506 -17.50 -7.74 17.15
C VAL A 506 -16.79 -8.64 18.15
N VAL A 507 -17.43 -9.73 18.54
CA VAL A 507 -16.85 -10.73 19.45
C VAL A 507 -15.88 -11.60 18.65
N GLY A 508 -14.59 -11.51 18.96
CA GLY A 508 -13.55 -12.31 18.30
C GLY A 508 -12.15 -11.93 18.74
N ALA A 509 -11.16 -12.59 18.14
CA ALA A 509 -9.75 -12.32 18.43
C ALA A 509 -9.17 -11.33 17.40
N VAL A 510 -8.50 -10.28 17.86
CA VAL A 510 -7.74 -9.41 16.95
C VAL A 510 -6.61 -10.24 16.34
N MET A 511 -6.48 -10.22 15.02
CA MET A 511 -5.53 -11.07 14.29
C MET A 511 -4.08 -10.85 14.74
N SER A 512 -3.70 -9.65 15.18
CA SER A 512 -2.37 -9.37 15.75
C SER A 512 -2.11 -10.01 17.12
N SER A 513 -3.15 -10.47 17.82
CA SER A 513 -3.04 -11.21 19.09
C SER A 513 -2.90 -12.72 18.89
N LEU A 514 -3.17 -13.20 17.67
CA LEU A 514 -3.00 -14.60 17.31
C LEU A 514 -1.53 -14.84 16.94
N GLU A 515 -0.94 -15.90 17.49
CA GLU A 515 0.42 -16.34 17.14
C GLU A 515 0.37 -17.24 15.90
N PRO A 516 0.79 -16.77 14.71
CA PRO A 516 0.58 -17.53 13.47
C PRO A 516 1.43 -18.81 13.43
N ALA A 517 2.54 -18.85 14.18
CA ALA A 517 3.36 -20.03 14.34
C ALA A 517 2.64 -21.20 15.06
N LEU A 518 1.62 -20.89 15.88
CA LEU A 518 0.80 -21.90 16.56
C LEU A 518 -0.36 -22.41 15.69
N LEU A 519 -0.66 -21.73 14.58
CA LEU A 519 -1.70 -22.12 13.65
C LEU A 519 -1.12 -23.00 12.54
N ASP A 520 -1.85 -24.04 12.16
CA ASP A 520 -1.48 -24.82 10.99
C ASP A 520 -1.52 -23.94 9.73
N GLN A 521 -0.74 -24.33 8.73
CA GLN A 521 -0.59 -23.56 7.50
C GLN A 521 -1.94 -23.35 6.78
N GLN A 522 -2.84 -24.32 6.82
CA GLN A 522 -4.12 -24.23 6.12
C GLN A 522 -5.06 -23.22 6.80
N SER A 523 -5.10 -23.21 8.13
CA SER A 523 -5.86 -22.21 8.91
C SER A 523 -5.39 -20.79 8.62
N ARG A 524 -4.07 -20.54 8.62
CA ARG A 524 -3.49 -19.24 8.25
C ARG A 524 -3.93 -18.79 6.85
N TRP A 525 -3.85 -19.71 5.89
CA TRP A 525 -4.26 -19.42 4.52
C TRP A 525 -5.75 -19.12 4.39
N HIS A 526 -6.61 -19.82 5.11
CA HIS A 526 -8.06 -19.55 5.10
C HIS A 526 -8.38 -18.19 5.69
N VAL A 527 -7.76 -17.80 6.81
CA VAL A 527 -7.89 -16.45 7.38
C VAL A 527 -7.46 -15.40 6.37
N MET A 528 -6.28 -15.56 5.76
CA MET A 528 -5.78 -14.62 4.76
C MET A 528 -6.70 -14.53 3.54
N GLN A 529 -7.23 -15.65 3.05
CA GLN A 529 -8.20 -15.62 1.97
C GLN A 529 -9.46 -14.83 2.35
N ALA A 530 -9.98 -15.02 3.55
CA ALA A 530 -11.14 -14.30 4.05
C ALA A 530 -10.86 -12.79 4.15
N VAL A 531 -9.69 -12.39 4.65
CA VAL A 531 -9.28 -10.98 4.76
C VAL A 531 -9.22 -10.30 3.38
N LEU A 532 -8.52 -10.92 2.43
CA LEU A 532 -8.36 -10.35 1.09
C LEU A 532 -9.69 -10.30 0.31
N GLU A 533 -10.58 -11.27 0.54
CA GLU A 533 -11.92 -11.26 -0.02
C GLU A 533 -12.82 -10.18 0.61
N ALA A 534 -12.79 -10.03 1.94
CA ALA A 534 -13.52 -9.01 2.66
C ALA A 534 -13.11 -7.61 2.17
N GLU A 535 -11.81 -7.36 2.08
CA GLU A 535 -11.30 -6.07 1.63
C GLU A 535 -11.60 -5.81 0.14
N ALA A 536 -11.57 -6.83 -0.72
CA ALA A 536 -12.02 -6.72 -2.11
C ALA A 536 -13.51 -6.34 -2.23
N ARG A 537 -14.36 -6.84 -1.33
CA ARG A 537 -15.79 -6.49 -1.29
C ARG A 537 -16.01 -5.06 -0.80
N ILE A 538 -15.27 -4.61 0.22
CA ILE A 538 -15.29 -3.23 0.73
C ILE A 538 -14.87 -2.25 -0.37
N PHE A 539 -13.80 -2.55 -1.09
CA PHE A 539 -13.36 -1.73 -2.21
C PHE A 539 -14.35 -1.68 -3.38
N ALA A 540 -15.02 -2.79 -3.66
CA ALA A 540 -16.08 -2.80 -4.67
C ALA A 540 -17.26 -1.87 -4.31
N LYS A 541 -17.41 -1.54 -3.03
CA LYS A 541 -18.37 -0.55 -2.51
C LYS A 541 -17.78 0.87 -2.45
N GLY A 542 -16.64 1.11 -3.07
CA GLY A 542 -16.06 2.44 -3.21
C GLY A 542 -15.24 2.91 -2.01
N VAL A 543 -14.89 2.03 -1.06
CA VAL A 543 -14.06 2.38 0.10
C VAL A 543 -12.73 1.65 0.04
N LYS A 544 -11.62 2.38 0.07
CA LYS A 544 -10.27 1.80 0.21
C LYS A 544 -9.85 1.91 1.67
N HIS A 545 -9.56 0.80 2.33
CA HIS A 545 -9.20 0.79 3.76
C HIS A 545 -7.93 1.60 4.07
N ALA A 546 -6.93 1.52 3.19
CA ALA A 546 -5.63 2.20 3.25
C ALA A 546 -4.71 1.86 4.44
N ASP A 547 -5.20 1.16 5.47
CA ASP A 547 -4.39 0.59 6.56
C ASP A 547 -4.80 -0.85 6.89
N LEU A 548 -4.74 -1.73 5.90
CA LEU A 548 -5.06 -3.14 6.10
C LEU A 548 -3.87 -3.84 6.77
N ALA A 549 -3.95 -4.00 8.09
CA ALA A 549 -2.94 -4.66 8.91
C ALA A 549 -3.58 -5.66 9.89
N THR A 550 -2.78 -6.56 10.45
CA THR A 550 -3.27 -7.60 11.40
C THR A 550 -3.94 -7.01 12.66
N ARG A 551 -3.57 -5.79 13.06
CA ARG A 551 -4.22 -5.07 14.17
C ARG A 551 -5.65 -4.59 13.86
N ASN A 552 -6.00 -4.50 12.57
CA ASN A 552 -7.25 -3.96 12.05
C ASN A 552 -8.18 -5.07 11.52
N VAL A 553 -7.92 -6.32 11.90
CA VAL A 553 -8.72 -7.49 11.52
C VAL A 553 -9.10 -8.24 12.78
N VAL A 554 -10.40 -8.50 12.94
CA VAL A 554 -10.94 -9.39 13.98
C VAL A 554 -11.32 -10.71 13.33
N VAL A 555 -10.75 -11.81 13.81
CA VAL A 555 -11.13 -13.17 13.44
C VAL A 555 -12.28 -13.59 14.36
N VAL A 556 -13.45 -13.78 13.76
CA VAL A 556 -14.68 -14.12 14.46
C VAL A 556 -14.79 -15.64 14.52
N PRO A 557 -14.93 -16.25 15.71
CA PRO A 557 -15.29 -17.65 15.83
C PRO A 557 -16.61 -17.88 15.10
N LEU A 558 -16.67 -18.88 14.22
CA LEU A 558 -17.96 -19.35 13.71
C LEU A 558 -18.67 -20.05 14.87
N ASP A 559 -19.47 -19.32 15.65
CA ASP A 559 -20.29 -19.95 16.68
C ASP A 559 -21.32 -20.86 16.01
N THR A 560 -21.17 -22.16 16.27
CA THR A 560 -22.28 -23.09 16.41
C THR A 560 -23.42 -22.39 17.12
N ALA A 561 -24.53 -22.22 16.40
CA ALA A 561 -25.77 -21.68 16.94
C ALA A 561 -26.29 -22.55 18.10
N SER A 562 -25.82 -22.32 19.32
CA SER A 562 -26.40 -22.78 20.59
C SER A 562 -25.74 -22.02 21.76
N PRO A 563 -26.49 -21.41 22.67
CA PRO A 563 -25.92 -20.77 23.86
C PRO A 563 -25.26 -21.81 24.77
N PRO A 564 -24.05 -21.55 25.32
CA PRO A 564 -23.43 -22.45 26.28
C PRO A 564 -24.20 -22.41 27.61
N SER A 565 -24.56 -23.59 28.12
CA SER A 565 -25.08 -23.74 29.48
C SER A 565 -24.01 -23.33 30.50
N PRO A 566 -24.38 -22.66 31.61
CA PRO A 566 -23.45 -22.15 32.59
C PRO A 566 -22.99 -23.28 33.52
N SER A 567 -21.95 -24.03 33.12
CA SER A 567 -21.08 -24.70 34.10
C SER A 567 -19.76 -25.09 33.45
N THR A 568 -18.68 -24.84 34.18
CA THR A 568 -17.29 -25.28 33.92
C THR A 568 -16.42 -24.30 33.13
N GLN A 569 -15.91 -23.30 33.84
CA GLN A 569 -14.63 -22.67 33.50
C GLN A 569 -13.52 -23.71 33.69
N THR A 570 -12.98 -24.24 32.59
CA THR A 570 -11.71 -24.97 32.58
C THR A 570 -10.95 -24.53 31.35
N SER A 571 -9.69 -24.16 31.56
CA SER A 571 -8.67 -23.71 30.60
C SER A 571 -8.95 -24.12 29.15
N MET A 572 -9.20 -23.12 28.30
CA MET A 572 -9.43 -23.29 26.86
C MET A 572 -8.16 -23.81 26.16
N PRO A 573 -8.18 -24.97 25.49
CA PRO A 573 -7.21 -25.27 24.45
C PRO A 573 -7.41 -24.30 23.28
N ALA A 574 -6.33 -24.00 22.54
CA ALA A 574 -6.36 -23.08 21.39
C ALA A 574 -7.56 -23.40 20.48
N PRO A 575 -8.43 -22.42 20.15
CA PRO A 575 -9.64 -22.70 19.39
C PRO A 575 -9.25 -23.22 18.02
N ALA A 576 -9.68 -24.44 17.70
CA ALA A 576 -9.61 -24.95 16.34
C ALA A 576 -10.38 -23.96 15.44
N LEU A 577 -9.65 -23.19 14.63
CA LEU A 577 -10.28 -22.26 13.70
C LEU A 577 -11.24 -23.04 12.80
N ALA A 578 -12.48 -22.57 12.73
CA ALA A 578 -13.49 -23.18 11.88
C ALA A 578 -13.03 -23.21 10.41
N ARG A 579 -13.56 -24.17 9.63
CA ARG A 579 -13.13 -24.41 8.24
C ARG A 579 -13.25 -23.17 7.34
N ASP A 580 -14.17 -22.25 7.64
CA ASP A 580 -14.40 -21.00 6.91
C ASP A 580 -14.37 -19.79 7.88
N PRO A 581 -13.19 -19.28 8.27
CA PRO A 581 -13.11 -18.21 9.26
C PRO A 581 -13.84 -16.96 8.78
N GLN A 582 -14.73 -16.44 9.62
CA GLN A 582 -15.33 -15.14 9.39
C GLN A 582 -14.35 -14.07 9.89
N VAL A 583 -14.14 -13.04 9.08
CA VAL A 583 -13.26 -11.92 9.44
C VAL A 583 -14.02 -10.61 9.34
N CYS A 584 -13.74 -9.71 10.27
CA CYS A 584 -14.28 -8.38 10.31
C CYS A 584 -13.14 -7.36 10.26
N ILE A 585 -13.18 -6.45 9.29
CA ILE A 585 -12.19 -5.40 9.11
C ILE A 585 -12.68 -4.16 9.86
N ILE A 586 -11.80 -3.57 10.66
CA ILE A 586 -12.08 -2.43 11.55
C ILE A 586 -11.07 -1.31 11.33
N ASP A 587 -11.31 -0.15 11.94
CA ASP A 587 -10.40 1.02 11.92
C ASP A 587 -10.24 1.70 10.55
N PHE A 588 -11.30 2.38 10.12
CA PHE A 588 -11.34 3.06 8.82
C PHE A 588 -10.88 4.54 8.91
N ASN A 589 -10.13 4.93 9.94
CA ASN A 589 -9.72 6.32 10.19
C ASN A 589 -8.79 6.91 9.12
N VAL A 590 -8.08 6.09 8.36
CA VAL A 590 -7.24 6.54 7.23
C VAL A 590 -7.79 6.11 5.87
N SER A 591 -9.01 5.58 5.84
CA SER A 591 -9.65 5.09 4.63
C SER A 591 -10.06 6.21 3.68
N VAL A 592 -10.18 5.85 2.39
CA VAL A 592 -10.52 6.78 1.31
C VAL A 592 -11.81 6.33 0.64
N VAL A 593 -12.80 7.22 0.63
CA VAL A 593 -14.03 7.07 -0.16
C VAL A 593 -13.77 7.54 -1.58
N ARG A 594 -13.80 6.61 -2.53
CA ARG A 594 -13.38 6.82 -3.92
C ARG A 594 -14.14 7.94 -4.63
N ARG A 595 -15.45 8.09 -4.36
CA ARG A 595 -16.23 9.20 -4.95
C ARG A 595 -15.90 10.56 -4.35
N LEU A 596 -15.22 10.60 -3.20
CA LEU A 596 -14.84 11.81 -2.47
C LEU A 596 -13.34 12.13 -2.55
N GLY A 597 -12.47 11.23 -3.04
CA GLY A 597 -11.04 11.50 -3.18
C GLY A 597 -10.29 10.62 -4.19
N ILE A 598 -9.48 11.25 -5.06
CA ILE A 598 -8.64 10.65 -6.11
C ILE A 598 -7.22 11.26 -6.10
N ARG A 599 -6.57 11.34 -4.93
CA ARG A 599 -5.15 11.75 -4.84
C ARG A 599 -4.36 10.87 -3.86
N CYS A 600 -4.52 9.55 -3.92
CA CYS A 600 -3.56 8.67 -3.25
C CYS A 600 -2.24 8.74 -4.03
N PHE A 601 -1.22 9.35 -3.43
CA PHE A 601 0.13 9.46 -4.00
C PHE A 601 0.79 8.10 -4.30
N SER A 602 0.26 7.02 -3.72
CA SER A 602 0.73 5.65 -3.90
C SER A 602 -0.16 4.76 -4.77
N ASP A 603 -1.31 5.25 -5.26
CA ASP A 603 -2.11 4.45 -6.20
C ASP A 603 -1.47 4.52 -7.59
N PRO A 604 -1.40 3.38 -8.33
CA PRO A 604 -1.11 3.44 -9.75
C PRO A 604 -2.09 4.41 -10.41
N ASP A 605 -1.53 5.34 -11.21
CA ASP A 605 -2.20 6.38 -12.01
C ASP A 605 -3.73 6.31 -11.92
N PRO A 606 -4.46 7.31 -11.37
CA PRO A 606 -5.92 7.33 -11.35
C PRO A 606 -6.57 6.92 -12.69
N ALA A 607 -5.92 7.22 -13.81
CA ALA A 607 -6.36 6.79 -15.11
C ALA A 607 -6.27 5.26 -15.31
N PHE A 608 -5.37 4.53 -14.65
CA PHE A 608 -5.36 3.07 -14.58
C PHE A 608 -6.68 2.52 -14.00
N PHE A 609 -7.10 2.93 -12.81
CA PHE A 609 -8.34 2.44 -12.23
C PHE A 609 -9.57 2.89 -13.01
N ALA A 610 -9.58 4.13 -13.50
CA ALA A 610 -10.63 4.61 -14.40
C ALA A 610 -10.69 3.77 -15.69
N ARG A 611 -9.54 3.45 -16.30
CA ARG A 611 -9.46 2.56 -17.48
C ARG A 611 -9.92 1.15 -17.15
N VAL A 612 -9.57 0.62 -15.98
CA VAL A 612 -9.97 -0.73 -15.56
C VAL A 612 -11.47 -0.80 -15.29
N GLU A 613 -12.05 0.21 -14.62
CA GLU A 613 -13.49 0.32 -14.38
C GLU A 613 -14.27 0.58 -15.67
N GLN A 614 -13.77 1.44 -16.56
CA GLN A 614 -14.35 1.67 -17.89
C GLN A 614 -14.29 0.41 -18.77
N LYS A 615 -13.19 -0.33 -18.72
CA LYS A 615 -12.99 -1.57 -19.49
C LYS A 615 -13.76 -2.75 -18.89
N TRP A 616 -14.00 -2.73 -17.58
CA TRP A 616 -14.63 -3.82 -16.82
C TRP A 616 -15.67 -3.31 -15.81
N PRO A 617 -16.74 -2.65 -16.27
CA PRO A 617 -17.76 -2.16 -15.37
C PRO A 617 -18.38 -3.32 -14.59
N HIS A 618 -18.59 -3.11 -13.29
CA HIS A 618 -19.15 -4.09 -12.35
C HIS A 618 -18.28 -5.32 -12.04
N ARG A 619 -16.97 -5.26 -12.30
CA ARG A 619 -16.04 -6.31 -11.81
C ARG A 619 -15.32 -5.85 -10.56
N ILE A 620 -15.50 -6.62 -9.49
CA ILE A 620 -14.65 -6.56 -8.31
C ILE A 620 -13.22 -6.85 -8.77
N LEU A 621 -12.31 -5.91 -8.51
CA LEU A 621 -10.89 -6.16 -8.68
C LEU A 621 -10.50 -7.31 -7.75
N GLY A 622 -9.99 -8.38 -8.34
CA GLY A 622 -9.60 -9.55 -7.57
C GLY A 622 -8.41 -9.24 -6.66
N PRO A 623 -8.21 -10.00 -5.57
CA PRO A 623 -7.09 -9.82 -4.65
C PRO A 623 -5.72 -9.71 -5.34
N ILE A 624 -5.45 -10.53 -6.37
CA ILE A 624 -4.19 -10.48 -7.13
C ILE A 624 -3.86 -9.07 -7.61
N THR A 625 -4.79 -8.35 -8.23
CA THR A 625 -4.50 -7.03 -8.80
C THR A 625 -4.25 -5.96 -7.74
N ARG A 626 -4.70 -6.20 -6.51
CA ARG A 626 -4.69 -5.20 -5.44
C ARG A 626 -3.55 -5.41 -4.45
N PHE A 627 -3.21 -6.66 -4.20
CA PHE A 627 -2.25 -7.05 -3.19
C PHE A 627 -0.93 -7.56 -3.74
N TRP A 628 -0.75 -7.55 -5.06
CA TRP A 628 0.55 -7.83 -5.68
C TRP A 628 1.59 -6.86 -5.13
N ASP A 629 2.68 -7.38 -4.60
CA ASP A 629 3.74 -6.62 -3.92
C ASP A 629 3.30 -5.82 -2.68
N GLN A 630 2.11 -6.08 -2.12
CA GLN A 630 1.57 -5.39 -0.93
C GLN A 630 1.30 -6.33 0.25
N MET A 631 1.94 -7.50 0.28
CA MET A 631 1.73 -8.53 1.31
C MET A 631 2.72 -8.44 2.49
N GLN A 632 3.61 -7.44 2.50
CA GLN A 632 4.72 -7.35 3.46
C GLN A 632 4.29 -7.39 4.93
N GLU A 633 3.21 -6.69 5.31
CA GLU A 633 2.69 -6.70 6.69
C GLU A 633 2.26 -8.10 7.15
N PHE A 634 1.73 -8.91 6.24
CA PHE A 634 1.29 -10.28 6.53
C PHE A 634 2.46 -11.27 6.46
N GLU A 635 3.44 -11.02 5.59
CA GLU A 635 4.67 -11.80 5.45
C GLU A 635 5.52 -11.71 6.71
N VAL A 636 5.83 -10.48 7.17
CA VAL A 636 6.69 -10.24 8.35
C VAL A 636 6.09 -10.87 9.61
N ARG A 637 4.76 -11.00 9.67
CA ARG A 637 4.03 -11.62 10.77
C ARG A 637 3.75 -13.11 10.57
N GLY A 638 4.24 -13.72 9.49
CA GLY A 638 4.11 -15.17 9.27
C GLY A 638 2.70 -15.65 8.91
N TRP A 639 1.84 -14.80 8.36
CA TRP A 639 0.50 -15.20 7.88
C TRP A 639 0.50 -15.76 6.46
N VAL A 640 1.51 -15.40 5.67
CA VAL A 640 1.78 -15.90 4.31
C VAL A 640 3.22 -16.42 4.25
N PRO A 641 3.63 -17.16 3.19
CA PRO A 641 5.02 -17.58 3.03
C PRO A 641 6.01 -16.42 3.13
N ASN A 642 7.20 -16.70 3.66
CA ASN A 642 8.25 -15.70 3.86
C ASN A 642 8.87 -15.33 2.52
N GLY A 643 9.16 -14.05 2.31
CA GLY A 643 9.64 -13.55 1.03
C GLY A 643 8.50 -13.05 0.14
N LEU A 644 8.64 -11.82 -0.34
CA LEU A 644 7.66 -11.15 -1.20
C LEU A 644 7.30 -11.96 -2.45
N GLU A 645 8.28 -12.65 -3.06
CA GLU A 645 8.05 -13.51 -4.22
C GLU A 645 7.17 -14.71 -3.88
N GLU A 646 7.46 -15.42 -2.78
CA GLU A 646 6.68 -16.59 -2.34
C GLU A 646 5.26 -16.19 -1.91
N ALA A 647 5.11 -15.03 -1.27
CA ALA A 647 3.79 -14.48 -0.92
C ALA A 647 2.96 -14.15 -2.17
N ASN A 648 3.59 -13.58 -3.21
CA ASN A 648 2.94 -13.31 -4.49
C ASN A 648 2.59 -14.60 -5.25
N GLU A 649 3.46 -15.61 -5.22
CA GLU A 649 3.17 -16.93 -5.78
C GLU A 649 1.97 -17.58 -5.07
N TRP A 650 1.95 -17.55 -3.74
CA TRP A 650 0.80 -18.00 -2.96
C TRP A 650 -0.49 -17.26 -3.36
N LEU A 651 -0.43 -15.92 -3.46
CA LEU A 651 -1.56 -15.10 -3.88
C LEU A 651 -2.05 -15.49 -5.28
N TRP A 652 -1.11 -15.72 -6.20
CA TRP A 652 -1.42 -16.18 -7.54
C TRP A 652 -2.08 -17.56 -7.51
N GLU A 653 -1.51 -18.54 -6.81
CA GLU A 653 -2.04 -19.90 -6.72
C GLU A 653 -3.47 -19.95 -6.17
N ARG A 654 -3.73 -19.19 -5.10
CA ARG A 654 -5.02 -19.17 -4.41
C ARG A 654 -6.13 -18.54 -5.24
N PHE A 655 -5.82 -17.53 -6.05
CA PHE A 655 -6.83 -16.73 -6.75
C PHE A 655 -6.83 -16.89 -8.29
N ARG A 656 -5.81 -17.49 -8.91
CA ARG A 656 -5.72 -17.69 -10.39
C ARG A 656 -6.89 -18.50 -10.95
N GLY A 657 -7.27 -19.59 -10.27
CA GLY A 657 -8.31 -20.50 -10.73
C GLY A 657 -9.69 -19.82 -10.82
N ARG A 658 -9.94 -18.84 -9.94
CA ARG A 658 -11.18 -18.06 -9.94
C ARG A 658 -11.19 -17.02 -11.07
N ALA A 659 -10.03 -16.44 -11.41
CA ALA A 659 -9.89 -15.52 -12.55
C ALA A 659 -10.12 -16.24 -13.90
N GLU A 660 -9.55 -17.44 -14.08
CA GLU A 660 -9.68 -18.22 -15.31
C GLU A 660 -11.08 -18.81 -15.52
N ASN A 661 -11.75 -19.27 -14.46
CA ASN A 661 -13.08 -19.87 -14.53
C ASN A 661 -14.14 -18.86 -15.01
N GLY A 662 -13.98 -17.57 -14.66
CA GLY A 662 -14.80 -16.49 -15.22
C GLY A 662 -14.61 -16.31 -16.74
N ILE A 663 -13.39 -16.49 -17.25
CA ILE A 663 -13.05 -16.38 -18.68
C ILE A 663 -13.57 -17.60 -19.46
N LYS A 664 -13.40 -18.82 -18.93
CA LYS A 664 -13.90 -20.07 -19.54
C LYS A 664 -15.43 -20.08 -19.63
N LYS A 665 -16.16 -19.70 -18.57
CA LYS A 665 -17.63 -19.54 -18.59
C LYS A 665 -18.08 -18.51 -19.65
N LYS A 666 -17.35 -17.41 -19.84
CA LYS A 666 -17.63 -16.40 -20.88
C LYS A 666 -17.40 -16.93 -22.31
N LYS A 667 -16.31 -17.64 -22.57
CA LYS A 667 -16.08 -18.29 -23.88
C LYS A 667 -17.24 -19.23 -24.22
N LYS A 668 -17.74 -20.00 -23.25
CA LYS A 668 -18.92 -20.88 -23.41
C LYS A 668 -20.21 -20.09 -23.69
N LYS A 669 -20.48 -19.00 -22.96
CA LYS A 669 -21.67 -18.13 -23.16
C LYS A 669 -21.64 -17.39 -24.50
N LYS A 670 -20.47 -16.89 -24.93
CA LYS A 670 -20.26 -16.22 -26.23
C LYS A 670 -20.40 -17.21 -27.40
N LYS A 671 -19.91 -18.45 -27.25
CA LYS A 671 -20.10 -19.55 -28.21
C LYS A 671 -21.59 -19.94 -28.34
N LYS A 672 -22.34 -20.00 -27.22
CA LYS A 672 -23.80 -20.20 -27.23
C LYS A 672 -24.55 -19.05 -27.94
N LYS A 673 -24.21 -17.78 -27.66
CA LYS A 673 -24.81 -16.61 -28.36
C LYS A 673 -24.52 -16.63 -29.87
N LYS A 674 -23.28 -16.93 -30.29
CA LYS A 674 -22.93 -17.07 -31.71
C LYS A 674 -23.72 -18.20 -32.39
N LYS A 675 -23.87 -19.37 -31.75
CA LYS A 675 -24.69 -20.47 -32.26
C LYS A 675 -26.17 -20.07 -32.43
N LYS A 676 -26.77 -19.38 -31.44
CA LYS A 676 -28.15 -18.86 -31.56
C LYS A 676 -28.29 -17.86 -32.73
N LYS A 677 -27.33 -16.93 -32.88
CA LYS A 677 -27.37 -15.93 -33.97
C LYS A 677 -27.19 -16.56 -35.35
N LYS A 678 -26.35 -17.60 -35.47
CA LYS A 678 -26.20 -18.40 -36.70
C LYS A 678 -27.49 -19.14 -37.04
N LYS A 679 -28.10 -19.86 -36.07
CA LYS A 679 -29.37 -20.56 -36.28
C LYS A 679 -30.50 -19.63 -36.73
N LYS A 680 -30.57 -18.41 -36.18
CA LYS A 680 -31.52 -17.37 -36.61
C LYS A 680 -31.26 -16.88 -38.03
N ARG A 681 -29.99 -16.67 -38.43
CA ARG A 681 -29.66 -16.29 -39.80
C ARG A 681 -30.00 -17.38 -40.81
N ASP A 682 -29.72 -18.64 -40.46
CA ASP A 682 -29.99 -19.78 -41.34
C ASP A 682 -31.51 -20.00 -41.51
N SER A 683 -32.32 -19.76 -40.48
CA SER A 683 -33.79 -19.79 -40.61
C SER A 683 -34.31 -18.65 -41.50
N THR A 684 -33.82 -17.42 -41.32
CA THR A 684 -34.23 -16.28 -42.17
C THR A 684 -33.81 -16.48 -43.63
N ARG A 685 -32.63 -17.06 -43.89
CA ARG A 685 -32.17 -17.35 -45.25
C ARG A 685 -33.00 -18.43 -45.93
N LYS A 686 -33.41 -19.48 -45.20
CA LYS A 686 -34.36 -20.48 -45.71
C LYS A 686 -35.71 -19.87 -46.05
N GLU A 687 -36.18 -18.91 -45.26
CA GLU A 687 -37.45 -18.24 -45.49
C GLU A 687 -37.41 -17.27 -46.68
N GLN A 688 -36.31 -16.53 -46.86
CA GLN A 688 -36.10 -15.69 -48.04
C GLN A 688 -35.90 -16.51 -49.32
N SER A 689 -35.23 -17.66 -49.25
CA SER A 689 -35.10 -18.57 -50.40
C SER A 689 -36.45 -19.15 -50.85
N ARG A 690 -37.40 -19.34 -49.91
CA ARG A 690 -38.78 -19.73 -50.25
C ARG A 690 -39.57 -18.59 -50.91
N LYS A 691 -39.31 -17.33 -50.53
CA LYS A 691 -40.01 -16.16 -51.10
C LYS A 691 -39.44 -15.69 -52.45
N GLY A 692 -38.13 -15.87 -52.68
CA GLY A 692 -37.45 -15.44 -53.91
C GLY A 692 -37.69 -16.33 -55.13
N ALA A 693 -38.15 -17.58 -54.94
CA ALA A 693 -38.51 -18.46 -56.04
C ALA A 693 -39.85 -18.06 -56.71
N GLY A 694 -40.63 -17.14 -56.12
CA GLY A 694 -41.92 -16.70 -56.65
C GLY A 694 -41.89 -15.42 -57.50
N THR A 695 -40.78 -14.67 -57.55
CA THR A 695 -40.76 -13.28 -58.09
C THR A 695 -39.81 -13.05 -59.27
N LEU A 696 -39.12 -14.09 -59.75
CA LEU A 696 -38.22 -14.02 -60.91
C LEU A 696 -38.93 -14.13 -62.28
N SER A 697 -40.27 -14.20 -62.30
CA SER A 697 -41.04 -14.24 -63.55
C SER A 697 -41.43 -12.86 -64.12
N ASP A 698 -41.33 -11.77 -63.36
CA ASP A 698 -42.07 -10.53 -63.70
C ASP A 698 -41.23 -9.28 -64.04
N SER A 699 -39.90 -9.34 -63.91
CA SER A 699 -39.05 -8.13 -63.98
C SER A 699 -38.31 -7.91 -65.30
N PHE A 700 -38.49 -8.75 -66.31
CA PHE A 700 -37.80 -8.61 -67.61
C PHE A 700 -38.48 -7.66 -68.63
N ARG A 701 -39.58 -6.98 -68.28
CA ARG A 701 -40.42 -6.27 -69.28
C ARG A 701 -40.36 -4.73 -69.31
N ARG A 702 -39.58 -4.04 -68.47
CA ARG A 702 -39.58 -2.56 -68.48
C ARG A 702 -38.21 -1.95 -68.20
N ARG A 703 -37.47 -1.63 -69.26
CA ARG A 703 -36.49 -0.51 -69.31
C ARG A 703 -36.01 -0.28 -70.76
N ARG A 704 -36.69 0.63 -71.45
CA ARG A 704 -36.16 1.42 -72.59
C ARG A 704 -36.60 2.87 -72.36
N THR A 705 -35.79 3.80 -72.89
CA THR A 705 -36.01 5.25 -73.08
C THR A 705 -35.84 6.17 -71.86
N PHE A 706 -34.74 6.95 -71.80
CA PHE A 706 -34.66 8.37 -72.20
C PHE A 706 -33.32 9.02 -71.74
N TYR A 707 -32.64 9.74 -72.64
CA TYR A 707 -31.44 10.58 -72.37
C TYR A 707 -31.39 11.76 -73.37
N HIS A 708 -31.35 13.00 -72.87
CA HIS A 708 -30.79 14.26 -73.45
C HIS A 708 -31.31 15.43 -72.58
N GLY A 709 -30.56 16.47 -72.19
CA GLY A 709 -29.17 16.89 -72.37
C GLY A 709 -28.94 18.32 -71.83
N ARG A 710 -27.65 18.75 -71.76
CA ARG A 710 -27.10 20.15 -71.77
C ARG A 710 -27.38 21.09 -70.56
N ARG A 711 -26.55 22.08 -70.16
CA ARG A 711 -25.12 22.50 -70.31
C ARG A 711 -24.94 23.86 -69.53
N VAL A 712 -23.72 24.15 -69.02
CA VAL A 712 -23.04 25.50 -68.92
C VAL A 712 -23.58 26.47 -67.82
N CYS A 713 -22.86 27.30 -67.01
CA CYS A 713 -21.58 28.07 -67.03
C CYS A 713 -21.18 28.46 -65.56
N ARG A 714 -19.88 28.48 -65.16
CA ARG A 714 -18.92 29.61 -64.96
C ARG A 714 -18.70 30.14 -63.51
N ASP A 715 -17.42 30.11 -63.11
CA ASP A 715 -16.54 31.05 -62.38
C ASP A 715 -16.90 31.71 -61.02
N GLY A 716 -15.92 31.67 -60.09
CA GLY A 716 -15.43 32.90 -59.42
C GLY A 716 -15.25 32.94 -57.89
N HIS A 717 -13.99 33.13 -57.43
CA HIS A 717 -13.52 33.85 -56.21
C HIS A 717 -13.83 33.28 -54.81
N GLN A 718 -13.13 33.60 -53.69
CA GLN A 718 -11.75 33.99 -53.30
C GLN A 718 -11.72 33.97 -51.75
N MET A 719 -10.52 33.96 -51.17
CA MET A 719 -10.12 33.99 -49.73
C MET A 719 -10.96 34.82 -48.72
N TYR A 720 -11.12 34.33 -47.48
CA TYR A 720 -10.43 34.78 -46.22
C TYR A 720 -11.21 34.34 -44.97
N ALA A 721 -10.52 33.68 -44.03
CA ALA A 721 -10.58 33.80 -42.56
C ALA A 721 -9.89 32.58 -41.92
#